data_AF-A0A673Z279-F1
#
_entry.id   AF-A0A673Z279-F1
#
_cell.length_a   1.000
_cell.length_b   1.000
_cell.length_c   1.000
_cell.angle_alpha   90.00
_cell.angle_beta   90.00
_cell.angle_gamma   90.00
#
_symmetry.space_group_name_H-M   'P 1'
#
loop_
_entity.id
_entity.type
_entity.pdbx_description
1 polymer ?
#
loop_
_entity_poly.entity_id
_entity_poly.type
_entity_poly.pdbx_seq_one_letter_code
_entity_poly.pdbx_strand_id
1 'polypeptide(L)'
;QDVGMLEIPAELSARLRSTAGRQHVSGVTEVAPPQVKAQNTLILPLDIDSYPFSRYANATLKDGWCQPQGYSLQRPLTSLEPEDAQTALEIHKLILRFAGDNDLSGWQEQMLGNYIVEQGQTRPPLRDEILAQLAHTTWGRESEEVALRGWLLLAYCLSTFTPSPALDKPLLKYVSDNGPGEYRSLCQHKLLTSLKLPSPASRLHPPSQLEWTTNQRRGNMVMDIHTFNEEKMTAEVESWTTGEQLASWLLHFRGLPEAPRGWSVSLLADEGWSDLAGCDFVLDLLAGAETDATLETAHTDPDYLFNNEGDGAPMMPSMMPAAPMPMMPTMMSPQPAAPGLDPQQMVAQQQAFINQQALLMVRTWRHWWKTGTNIVRTQLHRFSASVYFSYSAMPGKLFLRKEVFYPREKFNHPYILNLLCEQIMRDTYCDTCVRISREERRKMKDLLGDVSLIQDDTMKKRIVMAARDNWENYFTRLFPVKGDTSGDTQILGVSHRGLRLLKVARASGINPKHLILLRSYSYAELLSVKLRSADMVEFSLKEEQLQLQSNRAVQITAMVRLFHQELVEGSDHVIALKSFETVDKSLLNFRKGDIIKLLPIDGLKPGWCFGSIGGRSGLFPTDITQPSAPPDYHHVHLDRRNERRKSMRAPAPRPTSHNGSAQPSRDGSVLGSARSVQGSEMNDVQTFLMTEFAMKYFRDADRGLLDGGRNFSEMVQYTEVPVQESLILYSDPDLNNLAVQLGKEKEFLRDEIYCQVIKQTTNNTHRQSCTRGWRLLNLVTGFFPCSGTLNPYVTQLLQNISQDPSHPYQELSQYCKENLFRSLIHGGRRHVPSHVEMEAILAGRSSRRFPIKLPGGVDFPCKIRSFSVALEVVEELCTEMGIQDLSEVNEFSIHANCDQGRRTNRHHIANIGFPDRKRIHMISHSKSF
;
A
#
# COMPACT_ATOMS: atom_id res chain seq x y z
N GLN A 1 -40.44 2.05 1.44
CA GLN A 1 -40.52 1.87 -0.02
C GLN A 1 -40.01 0.48 -0.33
N ASP A 2 -40.65 -0.28 -1.20
CA ASP A 2 -40.07 -1.54 -1.67
C ASP A 2 -38.90 -1.21 -2.62
N VAL A 3 -37.68 -1.55 -2.19
CA VAL A 3 -36.45 -1.23 -2.92
C VAL A 3 -36.10 -2.27 -3.99
N GLY A 4 -36.63 -3.49 -3.91
CA GLY A 4 -36.45 -4.52 -4.95
C GLY A 4 -37.21 -4.19 -6.24
N MET A 5 -38.28 -3.39 -6.11
CA MET A 5 -39.09 -2.88 -7.23
C MET A 5 -38.53 -1.58 -7.85
N LEU A 6 -37.37 -1.08 -7.39
CA LEU A 6 -36.71 0.07 -8.03
C LEU A 6 -36.16 -0.31 -9.41
N GLU A 7 -36.42 0.58 -10.37
CA GLU A 7 -35.91 0.48 -11.75
C GLU A 7 -34.38 0.37 -11.77
N ILE A 8 -33.88 -0.53 -12.62
CA ILE A 8 -32.46 -0.71 -12.92
C ILE A 8 -32.18 -0.28 -14.37
N PRO A 9 -31.02 0.36 -14.66
CA PRO A 9 -30.64 0.71 -16.02
C PRO A 9 -30.68 -0.49 -16.98
N ALA A 10 -31.07 -0.24 -18.23
CA ALA A 10 -31.24 -1.29 -19.23
C ALA A 10 -29.95 -2.09 -19.49
N GLU A 11 -28.78 -1.42 -19.43
CA GLU A 11 -27.47 -2.05 -19.55
C GLU A 11 -27.21 -3.06 -18.42
N LEU A 12 -27.40 -2.65 -17.15
CA LEU A 12 -27.25 -3.53 -16.00
C LEU A 12 -28.25 -4.68 -16.03
N SER A 13 -29.49 -4.42 -16.45
CA SER A 13 -30.52 -5.45 -16.66
C SER A 13 -30.10 -6.47 -17.72
N ALA A 14 -29.47 -6.02 -18.81
CA ALA A 14 -28.92 -6.90 -19.85
C ALA A 14 -27.75 -7.75 -19.33
N ARG A 15 -26.80 -7.15 -18.59
CA ARG A 15 -25.69 -7.89 -17.94
C ARG A 15 -26.21 -8.95 -16.97
N LEU A 16 -27.15 -8.59 -16.08
CA LEU A 16 -27.77 -9.52 -15.13
C LEU A 16 -28.50 -10.69 -15.81
N ARG A 17 -29.12 -10.47 -16.97
CA ARG A 17 -29.78 -11.53 -17.75
C ARG A 17 -28.78 -12.42 -18.49
N SER A 18 -27.69 -11.86 -19.03
CA SER A 18 -26.71 -12.64 -19.82
C SER A 18 -25.83 -13.56 -18.96
N THR A 19 -25.68 -13.26 -17.67
CA THR A 19 -24.95 -14.12 -16.71
C THR A 19 -25.85 -15.06 -15.91
N ALA A 20 -27.18 -14.89 -15.97
CA ALA A 20 -28.12 -15.72 -15.22
C ALA A 20 -28.01 -17.20 -15.63
N GLY A 21 -27.64 -18.06 -14.67
CA GLY A 21 -27.43 -19.49 -14.88
C GLY A 21 -25.97 -19.96 -14.90
N ARG A 22 -24.99 -19.04 -14.90
CA ARG A 22 -23.57 -19.41 -14.73
C ARG A 22 -23.29 -19.85 -13.28
N GLN A 23 -22.41 -20.84 -13.09
CA GLN A 23 -21.97 -21.26 -11.76
C GLN A 23 -20.99 -20.24 -11.16
N HIS A 24 -21.49 -19.35 -10.31
CA HIS A 24 -20.68 -18.37 -9.57
C HIS A 24 -20.10 -18.98 -8.28
N VAL A 25 -19.06 -19.81 -8.42
CA VAL A 25 -18.27 -20.28 -7.26
C VAL A 25 -17.25 -19.19 -6.90
N SER A 26 -17.11 -18.86 -5.61
CA SER A 26 -16.05 -17.94 -5.17
C SER A 26 -14.70 -18.65 -5.23
N GLY A 27 -13.80 -18.15 -6.07
CA GLY A 27 -12.43 -18.64 -6.24
C GLY A 27 -11.47 -18.18 -5.14
N VAL A 28 -11.99 -17.71 -4.00
CA VAL A 28 -11.24 -17.09 -2.91
C VAL A 28 -11.44 -17.86 -1.61
N THR A 29 -10.33 -18.15 -0.91
CA THR A 29 -10.29 -18.96 0.31
C THR A 29 -9.50 -18.26 1.42
N GLU A 30 -9.83 -18.58 2.67
CA GLU A 30 -9.05 -18.14 3.83
C GLU A 30 -7.69 -18.84 3.87
N VAL A 31 -6.62 -18.10 4.15
CA VAL A 31 -5.23 -18.56 4.13
C VAL A 31 -4.46 -18.11 5.37
N ALA A 32 -3.26 -18.66 5.56
CA ALA A 32 -2.34 -18.21 6.59
C ALA A 32 -1.85 -16.75 6.33
N PRO A 33 -1.42 -16.02 7.38
CA PRO A 33 -0.80 -14.71 7.21
C PRO A 33 0.40 -14.74 6.24
N PRO A 34 0.60 -13.67 5.44
CA PRO A 34 1.68 -13.60 4.47
C PRO A 34 3.06 -13.47 5.14
N GLN A 35 4.09 -13.94 4.45
CA GLN A 35 5.50 -13.78 4.83
C GLN A 35 5.92 -12.31 4.80
N VAL A 36 5.50 -11.59 3.76
CA VAL A 36 5.80 -10.17 3.54
C VAL A 36 4.59 -9.33 3.90
N LYS A 37 4.76 -8.42 4.87
CA LYS A 37 3.72 -7.47 5.29
C LYS A 37 3.79 -6.18 4.50
N ALA A 38 2.63 -5.61 4.19
CA ALA A 38 2.52 -4.28 3.59
C ALA A 38 3.06 -3.22 4.55
N GLN A 39 4.01 -2.40 4.09
CA GLN A 39 4.70 -1.41 4.92
C GLN A 39 4.09 -0.01 4.78
N ASN A 40 2.81 0.13 5.19
CA ASN A 40 2.08 1.39 5.08
C ASN A 40 2.08 2.19 6.39
N THR A 41 2.95 3.20 6.48
CA THR A 41 2.94 4.16 7.59
C THR A 41 1.76 5.14 7.40
N LEU A 42 0.66 4.92 8.10
CA LEU A 42 -0.52 5.81 8.05
C LEU A 42 -0.41 6.90 9.12
N ILE A 43 -0.67 8.15 8.74
CA ILE A 43 -0.63 9.31 9.62
C ILE A 43 -1.92 10.09 9.43
N LEU A 44 -2.62 10.37 10.53
CA LEU A 44 -3.84 11.18 10.52
C LEU A 44 -3.48 12.67 10.37
N PRO A 45 -4.15 13.45 9.49
CA PRO A 45 -3.91 14.88 9.38
C PRO A 45 -4.15 15.61 10.70
N LEU A 46 -3.19 16.45 11.12
CA LEU A 46 -3.24 17.17 12.41
C LEU A 46 -4.45 18.11 12.54
N ASP A 47 -5.01 18.55 11.40
CA ASP A 47 -6.12 19.50 11.32
C ASP A 47 -7.49 18.83 11.11
N ILE A 48 -7.57 17.50 11.09
CA ILE A 48 -8.76 16.72 10.70
C ILE A 48 -10.04 17.09 11.46
N ASP A 49 -9.93 17.43 12.76
CA ASP A 49 -11.07 17.84 13.60
C ASP A 49 -11.69 19.18 13.16
N SER A 50 -11.01 19.95 12.30
CA SER A 50 -11.52 21.20 11.70
C SER A 50 -12.47 20.97 10.51
N TYR A 51 -12.60 19.71 10.07
CA TYR A 51 -13.36 19.28 8.88
C TYR A 51 -14.52 18.32 9.22
N PRO A 52 -15.43 18.64 10.16
CA PRO A 52 -16.60 17.80 10.40
C PRO A 52 -17.49 17.74 9.15
N PHE A 53 -17.99 16.55 8.80
CA PHE A 53 -18.79 16.35 7.60
C PHE A 53 -20.07 17.20 7.58
N SER A 54 -20.66 17.49 8.74
CA SER A 54 -21.80 18.41 8.88
C SER A 54 -21.51 19.81 8.32
N ARG A 55 -20.27 20.30 8.43
CA ARG A 55 -19.83 21.58 7.84
C ARG A 55 -19.76 21.48 6.32
N TYR A 56 -19.26 20.38 5.77
CA TYR A 56 -19.25 20.13 4.33
C TYR A 56 -20.68 20.01 3.77
N ALA A 57 -21.56 19.24 4.43
CA ALA A 57 -22.95 19.11 4.04
C ALA A 57 -23.66 20.48 4.02
N ASN A 58 -23.51 21.29 5.07
CA ASN A 58 -24.13 22.62 5.14
C ASN A 58 -23.55 23.63 4.13
N ALA A 59 -22.24 23.58 3.85
CA ALA A 59 -21.58 24.55 2.96
C ALA A 59 -21.70 24.19 1.47
N THR A 60 -21.57 22.89 1.14
CA THR A 60 -21.46 22.39 -0.23
C THR A 60 -22.77 21.77 -0.72
N LEU A 61 -23.38 20.86 0.05
CA LEU A 61 -24.55 20.08 -0.38
C LEU A 61 -25.87 20.84 -0.15
N LYS A 62 -25.95 21.67 0.89
CA LYS A 62 -27.08 22.56 1.22
C LYS A 62 -28.42 21.82 1.18
N ASP A 63 -29.36 22.30 0.36
CA ASP A 63 -30.70 21.73 0.18
C ASP A 63 -30.69 20.28 -0.30
N GLY A 64 -29.64 19.86 -1.02
CA GLY A 64 -29.49 18.48 -1.48
C GLY A 64 -29.44 17.49 -0.30
N TRP A 65 -28.72 17.84 0.77
CA TRP A 65 -28.58 17.00 1.97
C TRP A 65 -29.88 16.88 2.79
N CYS A 66 -30.77 17.88 2.71
CA CYS A 66 -32.01 17.96 3.49
C CYS A 66 -33.15 17.06 2.98
N GLN A 67 -32.88 16.17 2.03
CA GLN A 67 -33.84 15.23 1.47
C GLN A 67 -34.13 14.05 2.44
N PRO A 68 -35.33 13.43 2.38
CA PRO A 68 -35.68 12.33 3.27
C PRO A 68 -34.88 11.05 2.93
N GLN A 69 -34.16 10.52 3.91
CA GLN A 69 -33.44 9.26 3.77
C GLN A 69 -34.40 8.08 3.54
N GLY A 70 -33.91 7.06 2.82
CA GLY A 70 -34.64 5.80 2.59
C GLY A 70 -35.64 5.85 1.43
N TYR A 71 -35.72 7.00 0.75
CA TYR A 71 -36.50 7.21 -0.47
C TYR A 71 -35.58 7.63 -1.61
N SER A 72 -36.07 7.52 -2.85
CA SER A 72 -35.36 8.01 -4.02
C SER A 72 -35.14 9.53 -3.93
N LEU A 73 -33.88 9.99 -4.11
CA LEU A 73 -33.59 11.43 -4.20
C LEU A 73 -34.39 12.08 -5.34
N GLN A 74 -34.75 13.34 -5.15
CA GLN A 74 -35.48 14.17 -6.12
C GLN A 74 -34.54 15.13 -6.86
N ARG A 75 -33.36 15.38 -6.28
CA ARG A 75 -32.23 16.11 -6.89
C ARG A 75 -30.91 15.51 -6.38
N PRO A 76 -29.79 15.60 -7.14
CA PRO A 76 -28.46 15.24 -6.64
C PRO A 76 -28.09 15.98 -5.35
N LEU A 77 -27.13 15.44 -4.60
CA LEU A 77 -26.61 16.06 -3.38
C LEU A 77 -25.59 17.17 -3.70
N THR A 78 -24.82 16.98 -4.76
CA THR A 78 -23.81 17.91 -5.28
C THR A 78 -24.32 18.69 -6.50
N SER A 79 -23.57 19.71 -6.91
CA SER A 79 -23.86 20.47 -8.13
C SER A 79 -23.30 19.75 -9.35
N LEU A 80 -24.17 19.21 -10.19
CA LEU A 80 -23.83 18.45 -11.40
C LEU A 80 -24.50 19.03 -12.64
N GLU A 81 -23.89 18.81 -13.81
CA GLU A 81 -24.51 19.07 -15.11
C GLU A 81 -25.75 18.17 -15.33
N PRO A 82 -26.73 18.55 -16.17
CA PRO A 82 -28.01 17.83 -16.29
C PRO A 82 -27.87 16.33 -16.62
N GLU A 83 -26.90 15.95 -17.46
CA GLU A 83 -26.64 14.55 -17.81
C GLU A 83 -26.04 13.74 -16.65
N ASP A 84 -25.14 14.33 -15.87
CA ASP A 84 -24.58 13.72 -14.67
C ASP A 84 -25.62 13.69 -13.53
N ALA A 85 -26.46 14.71 -13.42
CA ALA A 85 -27.54 14.80 -12.45
C ALA A 85 -28.57 13.67 -12.62
N GLN A 86 -28.98 13.36 -13.86
CA GLN A 86 -29.89 12.24 -14.12
C GLN A 86 -29.25 10.90 -13.71
N THR A 87 -27.99 10.67 -14.11
CA THR A 87 -27.26 9.44 -13.75
C THR A 87 -27.03 9.33 -12.24
N ALA A 88 -26.79 10.43 -11.52
CA ALA A 88 -26.70 10.46 -10.06
C ALA A 88 -27.99 10.00 -9.36
N LEU A 89 -29.16 10.38 -9.88
CA LEU A 89 -30.46 9.94 -9.35
C LEU A 89 -30.72 8.46 -9.60
N GLU A 90 -30.30 7.94 -10.75
CA GLU A 90 -30.35 6.51 -11.07
C GLU A 90 -29.41 5.70 -10.16
N ILE A 91 -28.17 6.18 -9.94
CA ILE A 91 -27.23 5.54 -9.00
C ILE A 91 -27.80 5.50 -7.58
N HIS A 92 -28.50 6.54 -7.12
CA HIS A 92 -29.14 6.51 -5.81
C HIS A 92 -30.20 5.40 -5.69
N LYS A 93 -30.99 5.14 -6.75
CA LYS A 93 -31.92 3.98 -6.78
C LYS A 93 -31.14 2.67 -6.59
N LEU A 94 -29.98 2.54 -7.26
CA LEU A 94 -29.11 1.37 -7.15
C LEU A 94 -28.46 1.24 -5.76
N ILE A 95 -28.06 2.34 -5.11
CA ILE A 95 -27.55 2.34 -3.73
C ILE A 95 -28.64 1.89 -2.74
N LEU A 96 -29.87 2.40 -2.88
CA LEU A 96 -31.00 1.96 -2.04
C LEU A 96 -31.28 0.47 -2.20
N ARG A 97 -31.24 -0.03 -3.45
CA ARG A 97 -31.42 -1.45 -3.76
C ARG A 97 -30.27 -2.27 -3.18
N PHE A 98 -29.01 -1.90 -3.41
CA PHE A 98 -27.85 -2.58 -2.83
C PHE A 98 -27.92 -2.66 -1.30
N ALA A 99 -28.36 -1.58 -0.64
CA ALA A 99 -28.38 -1.53 0.81
C ALA A 99 -29.57 -2.27 1.44
N GLY A 100 -30.71 -2.41 0.76
CA GLY A 100 -31.96 -2.91 1.36
C GLY A 100 -32.71 -4.02 0.62
N ASP A 101 -32.26 -4.45 -0.56
CA ASP A 101 -32.84 -5.59 -1.30
C ASP A 101 -32.23 -6.90 -0.78
N ASN A 102 -32.99 -7.60 0.07
CA ASN A 102 -32.55 -8.83 0.73
C ASN A 102 -32.63 -10.07 -0.18
N ASP A 103 -33.26 -9.96 -1.35
CA ASP A 103 -33.39 -11.05 -2.33
C ASP A 103 -32.19 -11.12 -3.30
N LEU A 104 -31.24 -10.16 -3.21
CA LEU A 104 -30.01 -10.17 -3.98
C LEU A 104 -29.09 -11.33 -3.57
N SER A 105 -28.89 -12.28 -4.48
CA SER A 105 -27.80 -13.27 -4.33
C SER A 105 -26.42 -12.60 -4.47
N GLY A 106 -25.38 -13.21 -3.90
CA GLY A 106 -24.06 -12.58 -3.79
C GLY A 106 -23.42 -12.14 -5.11
N TRP A 107 -23.69 -12.82 -6.23
CA TRP A 107 -23.19 -12.39 -7.55
C TRP A 107 -24.00 -11.21 -8.13
N GLN A 108 -25.30 -11.10 -7.79
CA GLN A 108 -26.12 -9.94 -8.17
C GLN A 108 -25.71 -8.71 -7.36
N GLU A 109 -25.42 -8.89 -6.06
CA GLU A 109 -24.81 -7.85 -5.21
C GLU A 109 -23.48 -7.38 -5.83
N GLN A 110 -22.59 -8.31 -6.19
CA GLN A 110 -21.31 -8.00 -6.85
C GLN A 110 -21.49 -7.23 -8.16
N MET A 111 -22.39 -7.67 -9.05
CA MET A 111 -22.67 -6.97 -10.32
C MET A 111 -23.22 -5.55 -10.10
N LEU A 112 -24.16 -5.40 -9.17
CA LEU A 112 -24.79 -4.13 -8.83
C LEU A 112 -23.77 -3.14 -8.24
N GLY A 113 -22.94 -3.60 -7.30
CA GLY A 113 -21.87 -2.79 -6.70
C GLY A 113 -20.78 -2.41 -7.71
N ASN A 114 -20.35 -3.35 -8.55
CA ASN A 114 -19.39 -3.06 -9.63
C ASN A 114 -19.93 -2.02 -10.60
N TYR A 115 -21.21 -2.09 -11.00
CA TYR A 115 -21.82 -1.09 -11.88
C TYR A 115 -21.83 0.32 -11.25
N ILE A 116 -22.21 0.45 -9.97
CA ILE A 116 -22.16 1.73 -9.24
C ILE A 116 -20.73 2.30 -9.22
N VAL A 117 -19.74 1.44 -9.00
CA VAL A 117 -18.33 1.82 -8.97
C VAL A 117 -17.80 2.21 -10.37
N GLU A 118 -18.17 1.47 -11.41
CA GLU A 118 -17.85 1.77 -12.81
C GLU A 118 -18.35 3.16 -13.23
N GLN A 119 -19.54 3.59 -12.80
CA GLN A 119 -20.02 4.96 -13.05
C GLN A 119 -19.09 6.03 -12.45
N GLY A 120 -18.60 5.83 -11.22
CA GLY A 120 -17.63 6.73 -10.60
C GLY A 120 -16.24 6.71 -11.25
N GLN A 121 -15.82 5.57 -11.80
CA GLN A 121 -14.56 5.46 -12.54
C GLN A 121 -14.65 6.20 -13.89
N THR A 122 -15.71 5.93 -14.66
CA THR A 122 -15.95 6.47 -16.01
C THR A 122 -16.33 7.95 -16.03
N ARG A 123 -17.08 8.43 -15.03
CA ARG A 123 -17.56 9.83 -14.95
C ARG A 123 -17.02 10.49 -13.67
N PRO A 124 -15.84 11.15 -13.72
CA PRO A 124 -15.21 11.76 -12.56
C PRO A 124 -16.08 12.71 -11.72
N PRO A 125 -17.02 13.52 -12.29
CA PRO A 125 -17.92 14.36 -11.49
C PRO A 125 -18.80 13.58 -10.52
N LEU A 126 -19.15 12.32 -10.84
CA LEU A 126 -20.02 11.48 -10.01
C LEU A 126 -19.33 10.92 -8.76
N ARG A 127 -17.99 11.02 -8.64
CA ARG A 127 -17.25 10.40 -7.52
C ARG A 127 -17.66 10.97 -6.16
N ASP A 128 -17.67 12.29 -6.04
CA ASP A 128 -18.07 12.97 -4.81
C ASP A 128 -19.56 12.82 -4.54
N GLU A 129 -20.39 12.77 -5.59
CA GLU A 129 -21.83 12.50 -5.48
C GLU A 129 -22.09 11.11 -4.89
N ILE A 130 -21.48 10.06 -5.45
CA ILE A 130 -21.63 8.67 -4.96
C ILE A 130 -21.19 8.56 -3.51
N LEU A 131 -20.04 9.13 -3.15
CA LEU A 131 -19.52 9.12 -1.79
C LEU A 131 -20.42 9.92 -0.83
N ALA A 132 -21.00 11.05 -1.28
CA ALA A 132 -21.97 11.82 -0.52
C ALA A 132 -23.31 11.08 -0.36
N GLN A 133 -23.79 10.35 -1.38
CA GLN A 133 -25.01 9.52 -1.31
C GLN A 133 -24.84 8.35 -0.35
N LEU A 134 -23.65 7.74 -0.31
CA LEU A 134 -23.32 6.69 0.65
C LEU A 134 -23.21 7.24 2.08
N ALA A 135 -22.59 8.41 2.27
CA ALA A 135 -22.61 9.10 3.56
C ALA A 135 -24.04 9.46 4.00
N HIS A 136 -24.88 9.99 3.09
CA HIS A 136 -26.28 10.30 3.36
C HIS A 136 -27.10 9.05 3.73
N THR A 137 -26.85 7.93 3.05
CA THR A 137 -27.54 6.64 3.30
C THR A 137 -27.12 6.01 4.62
N THR A 138 -25.88 6.20 5.06
CA THR A 138 -25.36 5.66 6.34
C THR A 138 -25.53 6.60 7.53
N TRP A 139 -25.93 7.86 7.30
CA TRP A 139 -26.00 8.89 8.34
C TRP A 139 -27.09 8.65 9.38
N GLY A 140 -26.71 8.30 10.61
CA GLY A 140 -27.61 8.30 11.77
C GLY A 140 -28.73 7.25 11.71
N ARG A 141 -28.53 6.14 10.99
CA ARG A 141 -29.51 5.04 10.91
C ARG A 141 -29.36 4.04 12.05
N GLU A 142 -30.52 3.58 12.55
CA GLU A 142 -30.62 2.55 13.59
C GLU A 142 -30.67 1.11 13.03
N SER A 143 -31.04 0.94 11.74
CA SER A 143 -31.04 -0.37 11.09
C SER A 143 -29.60 -0.78 10.74
N GLU A 144 -29.04 -1.68 11.56
CA GLU A 144 -27.66 -2.11 11.48
C GLU A 144 -27.32 -2.77 10.13
N GLU A 145 -28.19 -3.64 9.59
CA GLU A 145 -27.96 -4.37 8.33
C GLU A 145 -27.87 -3.44 7.10
N VAL A 146 -28.86 -2.57 6.92
CA VAL A 146 -28.89 -1.62 5.78
C VAL A 146 -27.73 -0.62 5.88
N ALA A 147 -27.39 -0.19 7.09
CA ALA A 147 -26.20 0.63 7.32
C ALA A 147 -24.92 -0.14 6.94
N LEU A 148 -24.74 -1.37 7.41
CA LEU A 148 -23.56 -2.20 7.12
C LEU A 148 -23.38 -2.46 5.62
N ARG A 149 -24.46 -2.71 4.85
CA ARG A 149 -24.37 -2.83 3.38
C ARG A 149 -23.98 -1.50 2.71
N GLY A 150 -24.47 -0.36 3.22
CA GLY A 150 -24.00 0.97 2.80
C GLY A 150 -22.50 1.21 3.08
N TRP A 151 -22.01 0.81 4.26
CA TRP A 151 -20.59 0.88 4.62
C TRP A 151 -19.71 -0.07 3.79
N LEU A 152 -20.23 -1.24 3.42
CA LEU A 152 -19.58 -2.18 2.51
C LEU A 152 -19.45 -1.58 1.10
N LEU A 153 -20.51 -0.98 0.56
CA LEU A 153 -20.46 -0.29 -0.74
C LEU A 153 -19.49 0.90 -0.72
N LEU A 154 -19.44 1.66 0.38
CA LEU A 154 -18.44 2.69 0.59
C LEU A 154 -17.00 2.13 0.59
N ALA A 155 -16.76 0.97 1.21
CA ALA A 155 -15.47 0.30 1.15
C ALA A 155 -15.08 -0.11 -0.28
N TYR A 156 -16.04 -0.47 -1.14
CA TYR A 156 -15.79 -0.73 -2.57
C TYR A 156 -15.42 0.53 -3.35
N CYS A 157 -16.20 1.61 -3.22
CA CYS A 157 -15.86 2.89 -3.87
C CYS A 157 -14.46 3.40 -3.46
N LEU A 158 -14.14 3.34 -2.15
CA LEU A 158 -12.84 3.70 -1.59
C LEU A 158 -11.69 2.75 -1.97
N SER A 159 -11.99 1.61 -2.60
CA SER A 159 -10.99 0.70 -3.18
C SER A 159 -10.59 1.11 -4.61
N THR A 160 -11.43 1.88 -5.32
CA THR A 160 -11.30 2.14 -6.76
C THR A 160 -11.07 3.60 -7.15
N PHE A 161 -11.62 4.57 -6.43
CA PHE A 161 -11.46 5.98 -6.75
C PHE A 161 -11.37 6.85 -5.49
N THR A 162 -10.66 7.97 -5.59
CA THR A 162 -10.49 8.90 -4.48
C THR A 162 -11.57 9.98 -4.48
N PRO A 163 -12.01 10.47 -3.30
CA PRO A 163 -12.75 11.72 -3.21
C PRO A 163 -11.92 12.89 -3.76
N SER A 164 -12.59 14.00 -4.08
CA SER A 164 -11.93 15.27 -4.38
C SER A 164 -11.26 15.87 -3.13
N PRO A 165 -10.29 16.81 -3.29
CA PRO A 165 -9.72 17.58 -2.19
C PRO A 165 -10.72 18.45 -1.39
N ALA A 166 -11.98 18.55 -1.83
CA ALA A 166 -13.03 19.21 -1.05
C ALA A 166 -13.77 18.24 -0.12
N LEU A 167 -13.80 16.95 -0.46
CA LEU A 167 -14.52 15.89 0.26
C LEU A 167 -13.60 14.98 1.09
N ASP A 168 -12.31 14.88 0.75
CA ASP A 168 -11.35 13.94 1.35
C ASP A 168 -11.25 14.01 2.89
N LYS A 169 -10.98 15.18 3.47
CA LYS A 169 -10.93 15.40 4.92
C LYS A 169 -12.31 15.29 5.58
N PRO A 170 -13.40 15.91 5.06
CA PRO A 170 -14.75 15.69 5.58
C PRO A 170 -15.15 14.22 5.64
N LEU A 171 -14.89 13.45 4.59
CA LEU A 171 -15.22 12.03 4.51
C LEU A 171 -14.31 11.20 5.44
N LEU A 172 -13.00 11.49 5.49
CA LEU A 172 -12.08 10.86 6.45
C LEU A 172 -12.56 11.09 7.89
N LYS A 173 -12.96 12.31 8.24
CA LYS A 173 -13.54 12.64 9.55
C LYS A 173 -14.83 11.86 9.79
N TYR A 174 -15.74 11.82 8.81
CA TYR A 174 -16.98 11.04 8.90
C TYR A 174 -16.75 9.57 9.20
N VAL A 175 -15.93 8.88 8.38
CA VAL A 175 -15.72 7.43 8.55
C VAL A 175 -14.95 7.10 9.83
N SER A 176 -14.07 8.00 10.28
CA SER A 176 -13.29 7.82 11.51
C SER A 176 -14.14 7.93 12.78
N ASP A 177 -15.18 8.77 12.76
CA ASP A 177 -16.06 8.99 13.91
C ASP A 177 -17.28 8.05 13.90
N ASN A 178 -17.88 7.82 12.73
CA ASN A 178 -19.22 7.22 12.59
C ASN A 178 -19.20 5.79 12.03
N GLY A 179 -18.06 5.29 11.54
CA GLY A 179 -17.96 3.93 11.00
C GLY A 179 -18.33 2.88 12.06
N PRO A 180 -19.12 1.84 11.71
CA PRO A 180 -19.41 0.72 12.60
C PRO A 180 -18.29 -0.32 12.57
N GLY A 181 -18.03 -0.98 13.71
CA GLY A 181 -17.09 -2.10 13.83
C GLY A 181 -15.76 -1.89 13.09
N GLU A 182 -15.35 -2.90 12.33
CA GLU A 182 -14.11 -2.89 11.53
C GLU A 182 -14.21 -2.02 10.27
N TYR A 183 -15.42 -1.66 9.80
CA TYR A 183 -15.56 -0.75 8.64
C TYR A 183 -15.02 0.65 8.94
N ARG A 184 -15.03 1.07 10.21
CA ARG A 184 -14.38 2.30 10.68
C ARG A 184 -12.90 2.34 10.29
N SER A 185 -12.15 1.31 10.68
CA SER A 185 -10.72 1.21 10.40
C SER A 185 -10.46 0.88 8.93
N LEU A 186 -11.25 0.01 8.30
CA LEU A 186 -11.12 -0.32 6.87
C LEU A 186 -11.27 0.91 5.97
N CYS A 187 -12.36 1.68 6.13
CA CYS A 187 -12.61 2.88 5.32
C CYS A 187 -11.63 4.02 5.65
N GLN A 188 -11.26 4.19 6.94
CA GLN A 188 -10.23 5.15 7.34
C GLN A 188 -8.88 4.80 6.69
N HIS A 189 -8.46 3.53 6.69
CA HIS A 189 -7.19 3.10 6.11
C HIS A 189 -7.17 3.28 4.60
N LYS A 190 -8.23 2.88 3.89
CA LYS A 190 -8.37 3.14 2.44
C LYS A 190 -8.26 4.63 2.11
N LEU A 191 -8.91 5.50 2.89
CA LEU A 191 -8.78 6.96 2.72
C LEU A 191 -7.37 7.48 3.02
N LEU A 192 -6.75 7.09 4.15
CA LEU A 192 -5.39 7.51 4.50
C LEU A 192 -4.33 7.02 3.51
N THR A 193 -4.50 5.84 2.91
CA THR A 193 -3.66 5.37 1.79
C THR A 193 -3.93 6.20 0.54
N SER A 194 -5.19 6.49 0.22
CA SER A 194 -5.58 7.31 -0.95
C SER A 194 -5.06 8.75 -0.92
N LEU A 195 -4.96 9.38 0.26
CA LEU A 195 -4.40 10.72 0.46
C LEU A 195 -2.91 10.86 0.09
N LYS A 196 -2.21 9.74 -0.11
CA LYS A 196 -0.80 9.70 -0.57
C LYS A 196 -0.69 9.62 -2.10
N LEU A 197 -1.79 9.36 -2.80
CA LEU A 197 -1.83 9.24 -4.25
C LEU A 197 -1.98 10.62 -4.90
N PRO A 198 -1.51 10.82 -6.15
CA PRO A 198 -1.79 12.04 -6.90
C PRO A 198 -3.31 12.17 -7.13
N SER A 199 -3.94 13.14 -6.46
CA SER A 199 -5.39 13.36 -6.54
C SER A 199 -5.78 14.12 -7.82
N PRO A 200 -6.89 13.74 -8.49
CA PRO A 200 -7.75 12.60 -8.20
C PRO A 200 -7.19 11.29 -8.79
N ALA A 201 -7.06 10.25 -7.97
CA ALA A 201 -6.64 8.93 -8.43
C ALA A 201 -7.86 8.03 -8.71
N SER A 202 -7.73 7.15 -9.70
CA SER A 202 -8.71 6.11 -10.02
C SER A 202 -7.98 4.90 -10.57
N ARG A 203 -8.49 3.73 -10.21
CA ARG A 203 -8.15 2.45 -10.83
C ARG A 203 -8.79 2.30 -12.19
N LEU A 204 -8.29 1.35 -12.98
CA LEU A 204 -8.79 1.03 -14.32
C LEU A 204 -9.98 0.07 -14.29
N HIS A 205 -10.02 -0.85 -13.32
CA HIS A 205 -11.05 -1.88 -13.19
C HIS A 205 -11.84 -1.73 -11.87
N PRO A 206 -13.08 -2.25 -11.80
CA PRO A 206 -13.84 -2.37 -10.55
C PRO A 206 -13.14 -3.32 -9.54
N PRO A 207 -13.65 -3.49 -8.31
CA PRO A 207 -13.05 -4.40 -7.34
C PRO A 207 -13.03 -5.86 -7.82
N SER A 208 -11.87 -6.49 -7.70
CA SER A 208 -11.67 -7.91 -8.00
C SER A 208 -12.44 -8.83 -7.05
N GLN A 209 -12.60 -10.13 -7.37
CA GLN A 209 -13.28 -11.08 -6.49
C GLN A 209 -12.60 -11.19 -5.10
N LEU A 210 -11.28 -11.03 -5.05
CA LEU A 210 -10.51 -11.01 -3.80
C LEU A 210 -10.84 -9.77 -2.93
N GLU A 211 -11.06 -8.61 -3.55
CA GLU A 211 -11.50 -7.41 -2.84
C GLU A 211 -12.96 -7.47 -2.36
N TRP A 212 -13.85 -8.05 -3.16
CA TRP A 212 -15.21 -8.38 -2.74
C TRP A 212 -15.22 -9.24 -1.49
N THR A 213 -14.50 -10.37 -1.53
CA THR A 213 -14.41 -11.29 -0.40
C THR A 213 -13.76 -10.63 0.83
N THR A 214 -12.67 -9.88 0.65
CA THR A 214 -11.97 -9.27 1.80
C THR A 214 -12.70 -8.10 2.43
N ASN A 215 -13.30 -7.18 1.66
CA ASN A 215 -14.08 -6.09 2.24
C ASN A 215 -15.31 -6.64 2.99
N GLN A 216 -16.05 -7.60 2.40
CA GLN A 216 -17.22 -8.22 3.04
C GLN A 216 -16.85 -8.97 4.32
N ARG A 217 -15.70 -9.65 4.34
CA ARG A 217 -15.17 -10.37 5.52
C ARG A 217 -14.32 -9.51 6.47
N ARG A 218 -14.08 -8.24 6.14
CA ARG A 218 -13.16 -7.32 6.86
C ARG A 218 -11.75 -7.92 7.06
N GLY A 219 -11.28 -8.68 6.06
CA GLY A 219 -10.00 -9.38 6.04
C GLY A 219 -8.90 -8.67 5.24
N ASN A 220 -7.68 -9.20 5.30
CA ASN A 220 -6.56 -8.72 4.48
C ASN A 220 -6.36 -9.60 3.24
N MET A 221 -5.88 -9.00 2.14
CA MET A 221 -5.57 -9.71 0.90
C MET A 221 -4.13 -10.23 0.92
N VAL A 222 -3.95 -11.46 0.46
CA VAL A 222 -2.66 -12.12 0.27
C VAL A 222 -2.55 -12.52 -1.20
N MET A 223 -1.37 -12.30 -1.76
CA MET A 223 -1.00 -12.76 -3.09
C MET A 223 0.23 -13.66 -3.05
N ASP A 224 0.26 -14.60 -3.99
CA ASP A 224 1.38 -15.48 -4.28
C ASP A 224 2.24 -14.86 -5.40
N ILE A 225 3.47 -14.44 -5.08
CA ILE A 225 4.42 -13.88 -6.06
C ILE A 225 5.57 -14.85 -6.26
N HIS A 226 5.79 -15.22 -7.51
CA HIS A 226 6.87 -16.08 -7.95
C HIS A 226 8.09 -15.25 -8.35
N THR A 227 9.25 -15.87 -8.34
CA THR A 227 10.49 -15.31 -8.85
C THR A 227 11.01 -16.15 -10.01
N PHE A 228 11.91 -15.59 -10.81
CA PHE A 228 12.57 -16.34 -11.87
C PHE A 228 13.56 -17.40 -11.34
N ASN A 229 13.91 -17.34 -10.05
CA ASN A 229 14.70 -18.35 -9.34
C ASN A 229 13.84 -19.52 -8.78
N GLU A 230 12.67 -19.78 -9.39
CA GLU A 230 11.67 -20.79 -8.99
C GLU A 230 11.06 -20.66 -7.58
N GLU A 231 11.45 -19.62 -6.82
CA GLU A 231 10.97 -19.43 -5.46
C GLU A 231 9.68 -18.60 -5.40
N LYS A 232 8.83 -18.93 -4.42
CA LYS A 232 7.48 -18.37 -4.21
C LYS A 232 7.40 -17.71 -2.84
N MET A 233 6.95 -16.45 -2.82
CA MET A 233 6.70 -15.66 -1.61
C MET A 233 5.21 -15.33 -1.48
N THR A 234 4.71 -15.25 -0.24
CA THR A 234 3.37 -14.71 0.05
C THR A 234 3.49 -13.28 0.57
N ALA A 235 2.75 -12.35 -0.03
CA ALA A 235 2.76 -10.93 0.35
C ALA A 235 1.36 -10.39 0.62
N GLU A 236 1.27 -9.49 1.59
CA GLU A 236 0.07 -8.69 1.83
C GLU A 236 -0.06 -7.58 0.79
N VAL A 237 -1.29 -7.33 0.34
CA VAL A 237 -1.60 -6.27 -0.61
C VAL A 237 -2.85 -5.51 -0.18
N GLU A 238 -2.93 -4.25 -0.57
CA GLU A 238 -4.09 -3.37 -0.40
C GLU A 238 -4.63 -2.95 -1.77
N SER A 239 -5.87 -2.46 -1.82
CA SER A 239 -6.55 -1.96 -3.02
C SER A 239 -5.74 -0.95 -3.85
N TRP A 240 -4.83 -0.23 -3.20
CA TRP A 240 -4.00 0.82 -3.78
C TRP A 240 -2.50 0.45 -3.88
N THR A 241 -2.11 -0.81 -3.65
CA THR A 241 -0.72 -1.25 -3.78
C THR A 241 -0.25 -1.22 -5.23
N THR A 242 0.84 -0.50 -5.51
CA THR A 242 1.45 -0.46 -6.85
C THR A 242 2.45 -1.60 -7.06
N GLY A 243 2.75 -1.90 -8.34
CA GLY A 243 3.77 -2.88 -8.70
C GLY A 243 5.15 -2.59 -8.10
N GLU A 244 5.58 -1.31 -8.09
CA GLU A 244 6.84 -0.86 -7.48
C GLU A 244 6.84 -1.01 -5.94
N GLN A 245 5.71 -0.74 -5.27
CA GLN A 245 5.59 -0.92 -3.82
C GLN A 245 5.71 -2.40 -3.42
N LEU A 246 4.95 -3.27 -4.10
CA LEU A 246 5.00 -4.71 -3.85
C LEU A 246 6.40 -5.28 -4.13
N ALA A 247 7.00 -4.92 -5.27
CA ALA A 247 8.36 -5.33 -5.61
C ALA A 247 9.40 -4.85 -4.57
N SER A 248 9.27 -3.61 -4.09
CA SER A 248 10.11 -3.06 -3.02
C SER A 248 10.03 -3.89 -1.73
N TRP A 249 8.83 -4.20 -1.24
CA TRP A 249 8.65 -5.00 -0.02
C TRP A 249 9.21 -6.42 -0.17
N LEU A 250 8.99 -7.07 -1.31
CA LEU A 250 9.51 -8.40 -1.62
C LEU A 250 11.05 -8.42 -1.64
N LEU A 251 11.67 -7.40 -2.23
CA LEU A 251 13.14 -7.30 -2.31
C LEU A 251 13.76 -6.96 -0.96
N HIS A 252 13.15 -6.07 -0.18
CA HIS A 252 13.55 -5.77 1.19
C HIS A 252 13.48 -7.00 2.09
N PHE A 253 12.42 -7.82 1.98
CA PHE A 253 12.30 -9.10 2.70
C PHE A 253 13.46 -10.07 2.40
N ARG A 254 14.12 -9.96 1.24
CA ARG A 254 15.30 -10.75 0.87
C ARG A 254 16.65 -10.13 1.28
N GLY A 255 16.63 -9.12 2.16
CA GLY A 255 17.84 -8.50 2.69
C GLY A 255 18.48 -7.46 1.76
N LEU A 256 17.72 -6.86 0.84
CA LEU A 256 18.16 -5.69 0.08
C LEU A 256 17.71 -4.41 0.82
N PRO A 257 18.61 -3.70 1.51
CA PRO A 257 18.23 -2.56 2.36
C PRO A 257 17.76 -1.35 1.56
N GLU A 258 18.34 -1.14 0.37
CA GLU A 258 17.82 -0.22 -0.63
C GLU A 258 17.01 -1.01 -1.65
N ALA A 259 15.71 -0.74 -1.76
CA ALA A 259 14.87 -1.35 -2.78
C ALA A 259 15.30 -0.84 -4.17
N PRO A 260 15.84 -1.71 -5.05
CA PRO A 260 16.28 -1.27 -6.37
C PRO A 260 15.07 -0.83 -7.19
N ARG A 261 15.21 0.28 -7.90
CA ARG A 261 14.10 0.98 -8.58
C ARG A 261 13.71 0.26 -9.87
N GLY A 262 12.49 0.48 -10.36
CA GLY A 262 12.04 -0.07 -11.65
C GLY A 262 11.87 -1.59 -11.69
N TRP A 263 11.67 -2.21 -10.53
CA TRP A 263 11.07 -3.54 -10.41
C TRP A 263 9.55 -3.40 -10.28
N SER A 264 8.82 -4.36 -10.84
CA SER A 264 7.35 -4.44 -10.84
C SER A 264 6.94 -5.91 -10.75
N VAL A 265 5.65 -6.20 -10.96
CA VAL A 265 5.12 -7.55 -11.15
C VAL A 265 4.48 -7.69 -12.54
N SER A 266 4.54 -8.89 -13.11
CA SER A 266 3.79 -9.26 -14.33
C SER A 266 2.99 -10.53 -14.08
N LEU A 267 1.84 -10.66 -14.73
CA LEU A 267 1.00 -11.85 -14.70
C LEU A 267 1.33 -12.74 -15.89
N LEU A 268 1.52 -14.04 -15.64
CA LEU A 268 1.60 -15.08 -16.66
C LEU A 268 0.30 -15.90 -16.60
N ALA A 269 -0.58 -15.69 -17.58
CA ALA A 269 -1.77 -16.50 -17.83
C ALA A 269 -1.55 -17.40 -19.05
N ASP A 270 -2.54 -18.22 -19.43
CA ASP A 270 -2.42 -19.16 -20.56
C ASP A 270 -2.22 -18.43 -21.91
N GLU A 271 -2.87 -17.28 -22.09
CA GLU A 271 -2.67 -16.36 -23.23
C GLU A 271 -1.31 -15.63 -23.24
N GLY A 272 -0.49 -15.79 -22.18
CA GLY A 272 0.87 -15.29 -22.08
C GLY A 272 1.09 -14.21 -21.01
N TRP A 273 2.04 -13.31 -21.27
CA TRP A 273 2.47 -12.28 -20.32
C TRP A 273 1.64 -11.00 -20.42
N SER A 274 1.08 -10.59 -19.29
CA SER A 274 0.50 -9.26 -19.06
C SER A 274 1.38 -8.47 -18.11
N ASP A 275 2.03 -7.40 -18.61
CA ASP A 275 2.92 -6.54 -17.82
C ASP A 275 2.17 -5.40 -17.13
N LEU A 276 2.51 -5.15 -15.86
CA LEU A 276 2.08 -3.97 -15.11
C LEU A 276 3.19 -2.91 -15.10
N ALA A 277 2.88 -1.69 -15.56
CA ALA A 277 3.76 -0.55 -15.32
C ALA A 277 3.90 -0.34 -13.81
N GLY A 278 5.11 -0.20 -13.26
CA GLY A 278 5.33 -0.21 -11.82
C GLY A 278 4.58 0.85 -11.00
N CYS A 279 4.10 1.93 -11.64
CA CYS A 279 3.24 2.95 -11.04
C CYS A 279 1.73 2.61 -11.01
N ASP A 280 1.34 1.46 -11.54
CA ASP A 280 -0.04 1.00 -11.67
C ASP A 280 -0.35 -0.04 -10.59
N PHE A 281 -1.65 -0.27 -10.32
CA PHE A 281 -2.12 -1.04 -9.16
C PHE A 281 -2.15 -2.54 -9.45
N VAL A 282 -1.63 -3.35 -8.53
CA VAL A 282 -1.50 -4.82 -8.73
C VAL A 282 -2.85 -5.49 -8.92
N LEU A 283 -3.91 -4.97 -8.30
CA LEU A 283 -5.26 -5.52 -8.40
C LEU A 283 -5.96 -5.19 -9.72
N ASP A 284 -5.57 -4.13 -10.43
CA ASP A 284 -6.07 -3.88 -11.81
C ASP A 284 -5.62 -4.99 -12.77
N LEU A 285 -4.42 -5.54 -12.56
CA LEU A 285 -3.89 -6.66 -13.36
C LEU A 285 -4.70 -7.95 -13.18
N LEU A 286 -5.23 -8.19 -11.98
CA LEU A 286 -6.07 -9.36 -11.69
C LEU A 286 -7.52 -9.14 -12.13
N ALA A 287 -8.09 -7.97 -11.86
CA ALA A 287 -9.46 -7.64 -12.28
C ALA A 287 -9.62 -7.64 -13.81
N GLY A 288 -8.57 -7.25 -14.55
CA GLY A 288 -8.50 -7.45 -16.01
C GLY A 288 -8.57 -8.93 -16.40
N ALA A 289 -7.73 -9.77 -15.80
CA ALA A 289 -7.71 -11.22 -16.07
C ALA A 289 -9.03 -11.94 -15.69
N GLU A 290 -9.68 -11.53 -14.60
CA GLU A 290 -11.03 -12.00 -14.23
C GLU A 290 -12.06 -11.67 -15.32
N THR A 291 -11.98 -10.46 -15.89
CA THR A 291 -12.89 -9.99 -16.95
C THR A 291 -12.70 -10.79 -18.25
N ASP A 292 -11.45 -10.99 -18.67
CA ASP A 292 -11.12 -11.75 -19.88
C ASP A 292 -11.54 -13.23 -19.76
N ALA A 293 -11.29 -13.88 -18.62
CA ALA A 293 -11.70 -15.27 -18.37
C ALA A 293 -13.24 -15.49 -18.41
N THR A 294 -14.03 -14.47 -18.05
CA THR A 294 -15.51 -14.54 -18.19
C THR A 294 -16.02 -14.47 -19.64
N LEU A 295 -15.17 -14.07 -20.60
CA LEU A 295 -15.50 -14.07 -22.03
C LEU A 295 -15.16 -15.42 -22.70
N GLU A 296 -14.06 -16.06 -22.31
CA GLU A 296 -13.64 -17.36 -22.88
C GLU A 296 -14.62 -18.50 -22.58
N THR A 297 -15.30 -18.45 -21.43
CA THR A 297 -16.40 -19.38 -21.08
C THR A 297 -17.66 -19.23 -21.95
N ALA A 298 -17.68 -18.32 -22.93
CA ALA A 298 -18.69 -18.27 -23.99
C ALA A 298 -18.31 -19.07 -25.26
N HIS A 299 -17.08 -19.60 -25.35
CA HIS A 299 -16.55 -20.26 -26.55
C HIS A 299 -16.33 -21.78 -26.39
N THR A 300 -17.36 -22.48 -25.90
CA THR A 300 -17.46 -23.95 -26.02
C THR A 300 -18.85 -24.39 -26.44
N ASP A 301 -19.23 -24.06 -27.68
CA ASP A 301 -20.00 -24.98 -28.54
C ASP A 301 -19.85 -24.59 -30.03
N PRO A 302 -18.92 -25.20 -30.79
CA PRO A 302 -18.73 -24.92 -32.21
C PRO A 302 -19.19 -26.08 -33.11
N ASP A 303 -20.31 -26.75 -32.78
CA ASP A 303 -20.93 -27.74 -33.67
C ASP A 303 -22.04 -27.13 -34.55
N TYR A 304 -22.16 -27.68 -35.77
CA TYR A 304 -23.13 -27.33 -36.84
C TYR A 304 -22.85 -26.11 -37.73
N LEU A 305 -21.73 -26.15 -38.46
CA LEU A 305 -21.72 -25.74 -39.87
C LEU A 305 -20.93 -26.76 -40.70
N PHE A 306 -21.60 -27.48 -41.61
CA PHE A 306 -21.18 -27.72 -43.02
C PHE A 306 -22.10 -28.71 -43.77
N ASN A 307 -22.65 -28.20 -44.89
CA ASN A 307 -23.28 -28.83 -46.07
C ASN A 307 -24.72 -28.32 -46.27
N ASN A 308 -25.03 -27.36 -47.16
CA ASN A 308 -24.69 -27.09 -48.58
C ASN A 308 -25.71 -27.71 -49.57
N GLU A 309 -26.20 -26.85 -50.48
CA GLU A 309 -27.02 -27.10 -51.69
C GLU A 309 -28.50 -27.54 -51.57
N GLY A 310 -29.39 -26.84 -52.32
CA GLY A 310 -30.73 -27.33 -52.68
C GLY A 310 -31.88 -26.31 -52.64
N ASP A 311 -32.23 -25.74 -53.81
CA ASP A 311 -33.44 -24.99 -54.21
C ASP A 311 -34.69 -24.87 -53.28
N GLY A 312 -35.37 -23.71 -53.38
CA GLY A 312 -36.84 -23.64 -53.23
C GLY A 312 -37.43 -22.55 -52.33
N ALA A 313 -37.83 -21.42 -52.91
CA ALA A 313 -38.96 -20.62 -52.43
C ALA A 313 -40.30 -21.31 -52.88
N PRO A 314 -41.53 -21.03 -52.35
CA PRO A 314 -41.93 -19.73 -51.77
C PRO A 314 -43.03 -19.68 -50.66
N MET A 315 -43.21 -18.47 -50.10
CA MET A 315 -44.49 -17.79 -49.74
C MET A 315 -45.47 -18.24 -48.60
N MET A 316 -45.81 -17.22 -47.78
CA MET A 316 -47.10 -16.87 -47.11
C MET A 316 -47.43 -17.33 -45.66
N PRO A 317 -48.27 -16.54 -44.91
CA PRO A 317 -48.37 -16.61 -43.44
C PRO A 317 -49.78 -16.95 -42.87
N SER A 318 -49.87 -17.20 -41.56
CA SER A 318 -51.09 -17.10 -40.73
C SER A 318 -50.70 -16.96 -39.24
N MET A 319 -51.15 -15.90 -38.54
CA MET A 319 -52.34 -15.83 -37.68
C MET A 319 -52.41 -16.84 -36.51
N MET A 320 -52.43 -16.31 -35.28
CA MET A 320 -52.98 -16.94 -34.07
C MET A 320 -53.94 -15.95 -33.37
N PRO A 321 -54.95 -16.41 -32.60
CA PRO A 321 -56.22 -15.69 -32.49
C PRO A 321 -56.46 -15.00 -31.12
N ALA A 322 -57.49 -14.16 -31.08
CA ALA A 322 -57.94 -13.44 -29.88
C ALA A 322 -59.40 -13.78 -29.52
N ALA A 323 -59.70 -13.95 -28.22
CA ALA A 323 -61.00 -13.83 -27.53
C ALA A 323 -60.93 -14.53 -26.14
N PRO A 324 -61.86 -14.29 -25.18
CA PRO A 324 -62.89 -13.24 -25.08
C PRO A 324 -62.88 -12.44 -23.76
N MET A 325 -63.61 -11.32 -23.74
CA MET A 325 -63.99 -10.57 -22.52
C MET A 325 -65.37 -11.03 -22.01
N PRO A 326 -65.64 -11.12 -20.69
CA PRO A 326 -67.00 -11.26 -20.15
C PRO A 326 -67.69 -9.89 -19.91
N MET A 327 -69.02 -9.88 -19.97
CA MET A 327 -69.85 -8.67 -19.87
C MET A 327 -70.28 -8.30 -18.44
N MET A 328 -70.66 -7.03 -18.25
CA MET A 328 -71.28 -6.51 -17.02
C MET A 328 -72.76 -6.91 -16.87
N PRO A 329 -73.30 -6.90 -15.64
CA PRO A 329 -74.73 -6.73 -15.37
C PRO A 329 -75.10 -5.42 -14.64
N THR A 330 -76.26 -4.88 -15.01
CA THR A 330 -76.97 -3.72 -14.43
C THR A 330 -78.41 -4.14 -14.07
N MET A 331 -79.13 -3.61 -13.08
CA MET A 331 -78.97 -2.47 -12.15
C MET A 331 -79.56 -2.86 -10.77
N MET A 332 -79.39 -2.05 -9.71
CA MET A 332 -80.54 -1.39 -8.99
C MET A 332 -80.17 -0.63 -7.70
N SER A 333 -80.94 0.45 -7.47
CA SER A 333 -81.27 1.14 -6.20
C SER A 333 -80.24 2.10 -5.53
N PRO A 334 -80.66 3.34 -5.15
CA PRO A 334 -79.79 4.36 -4.53
C PRO A 334 -80.00 4.51 -3.01
N GLN A 335 -78.96 4.86 -2.27
CA GLN A 335 -79.02 5.43 -0.90
C GLN A 335 -77.77 6.30 -0.61
N PRO A 336 -77.75 7.14 0.44
CA PRO A 336 -77.66 8.59 0.24
C PRO A 336 -76.25 9.17 0.42
N ALA A 337 -76.09 10.41 -0.06
CA ALA A 337 -74.84 11.15 0.01
C ALA A 337 -74.37 11.42 1.45
N ALA A 338 -73.11 11.07 1.73
CA ALA A 338 -72.29 11.64 2.78
C ALA A 338 -71.33 12.67 2.15
N PRO A 339 -70.89 13.70 2.88
CA PRO A 339 -70.39 14.94 2.26
C PRO A 339 -69.07 14.72 1.51
N GLY A 340 -68.96 15.35 0.34
CA GLY A 340 -67.69 15.43 -0.38
C GLY A 340 -66.65 16.13 0.48
N LEU A 341 -65.56 15.43 0.77
CA LEU A 341 -64.34 16.07 1.27
C LEU A 341 -63.84 16.99 0.15
N ASP A 342 -63.82 18.29 0.46
CA ASP A 342 -63.45 19.33 -0.50
C ASP A 342 -62.02 19.05 -1.03
N PRO A 343 -61.77 19.02 -2.35
CA PRO A 343 -60.43 18.82 -2.87
C PRO A 343 -59.41 19.84 -2.31
N GLN A 344 -59.86 21.05 -1.97
CA GLN A 344 -59.04 22.04 -1.29
C GLN A 344 -58.71 21.65 0.16
N GLN A 345 -59.59 20.94 0.87
CA GLN A 345 -59.30 20.39 2.19
C GLN A 345 -58.35 19.19 2.14
N MET A 346 -58.44 18.33 1.12
CA MET A 346 -57.43 17.27 0.93
C MET A 346 -56.05 17.85 0.60
N VAL A 347 -55.96 18.83 -0.29
CA VAL A 347 -54.70 19.55 -0.57
C VAL A 347 -54.20 20.29 0.68
N ALA A 348 -55.09 20.91 1.46
CA ALA A 348 -54.73 21.55 2.72
C ALA A 348 -54.27 20.54 3.79
N GLN A 349 -54.86 19.34 3.88
CA GLN A 349 -54.39 18.27 4.77
C GLN A 349 -53.05 17.69 4.32
N GLN A 350 -52.85 17.48 3.02
CA GLN A 350 -51.58 17.00 2.48
C GLN A 350 -50.47 18.05 2.68
N GLN A 351 -50.77 19.33 2.43
CA GLN A 351 -49.86 20.44 2.69
C GLN A 351 -49.64 20.66 4.20
N ALA A 352 -50.65 20.47 5.05
CA ALA A 352 -50.50 20.52 6.50
C ALA A 352 -49.63 19.36 7.01
N PHE A 353 -49.78 18.15 6.46
CA PHE A 353 -48.92 17.00 6.76
C PHE A 353 -47.48 17.24 6.32
N ILE A 354 -47.26 17.78 5.12
CA ILE A 354 -45.94 18.22 4.64
C ILE A 354 -45.36 19.29 5.57
N ASN A 355 -46.14 20.29 5.95
CA ASN A 355 -45.70 21.37 6.85
C ASN A 355 -45.45 20.86 8.28
N GLN A 356 -46.18 19.83 8.73
CA GLN A 356 -46.02 19.20 10.04
C GLN A 356 -44.79 18.28 10.07
N GLN A 357 -44.50 17.55 8.99
CA GLN A 357 -43.24 16.85 8.79
C GLN A 357 -42.06 17.82 8.68
N ALA A 358 -42.21 18.94 7.96
CA ALA A 358 -41.20 20.00 7.90
C ALA A 358 -40.96 20.63 9.29
N LEU A 359 -42.00 20.83 10.10
CA LEU A 359 -41.88 21.29 11.49
C LEU A 359 -41.20 20.27 12.41
N LEU A 360 -41.42 18.96 12.19
CA LEU A 360 -40.70 17.89 12.88
C LEU A 360 -39.23 17.87 12.45
N MET A 361 -38.93 17.99 11.15
CA MET A 361 -37.57 18.15 10.63
C MET A 361 -36.87 19.40 11.16
N VAL A 362 -37.56 20.54 11.28
CA VAL A 362 -37.02 21.78 11.87
C VAL A 362 -36.77 21.63 13.38
N ARG A 363 -37.59 20.82 14.09
CA ARG A 363 -37.39 20.51 15.51
C ARG A 363 -36.21 19.55 15.72
N THR A 364 -36.05 18.53 14.88
CA THR A 364 -34.86 17.66 14.93
C THR A 364 -33.60 18.45 14.52
N TRP A 365 -33.66 19.30 13.48
CA TRP A 365 -32.60 20.25 13.11
C TRP A 365 -32.16 21.13 14.30
N ARG A 366 -33.11 21.70 15.04
CA ARG A 366 -32.82 22.60 16.17
C ARG A 366 -32.23 21.84 17.38
N HIS A 367 -32.47 20.54 17.49
CA HIS A 367 -31.77 19.64 18.42
C HIS A 367 -30.36 19.31 17.91
N TRP A 368 -30.22 19.00 16.62
CA TRP A 368 -28.98 18.67 15.93
C TRP A 368 -27.95 19.80 15.99
N TRP A 369 -28.40 21.05 15.83
CA TRP A 369 -27.60 22.27 16.00
C TRP A 369 -27.04 22.44 17.42
N LYS A 370 -27.71 21.88 18.44
CA LYS A 370 -27.29 21.95 19.85
C LYS A 370 -26.44 20.77 20.31
N THR A 371 -26.48 19.63 19.62
CA THR A 371 -25.68 18.43 19.96
C THR A 371 -24.46 18.23 19.05
N GLY A 372 -24.38 18.90 17.90
CA GLY A 372 -23.31 18.76 16.91
C GLY A 372 -21.92 19.29 17.30
N THR A 373 -21.65 19.57 18.58
CA THR A 373 -20.36 20.10 19.08
C THR A 373 -19.82 19.35 20.30
N ASN A 374 -20.12 18.05 20.44
CA ASN A 374 -19.13 17.17 21.05
C ASN A 374 -17.92 17.14 20.11
N ILE A 375 -16.84 17.83 20.50
CA ILE A 375 -15.56 17.83 19.77
C ILE A 375 -14.92 16.45 19.99
N VAL A 376 -15.43 15.45 19.27
CA VAL A 376 -14.84 14.12 19.22
C VAL A 376 -13.50 14.25 18.51
N ARG A 377 -12.41 14.15 19.27
CA ARG A 377 -11.05 14.16 18.72
C ARG A 377 -10.85 12.90 17.90
N THR A 378 -10.62 13.05 16.60
CA THR A 378 -10.41 11.93 15.67
C THR A 378 -9.20 11.11 16.11
N GLN A 379 -9.31 9.79 16.06
CA GLN A 379 -8.21 8.87 16.37
C GLN A 379 -7.90 8.02 15.15
N LEU A 380 -6.62 7.66 14.99
CA LEU A 380 -6.19 6.64 14.05
C LEU A 380 -6.59 5.28 14.62
N HIS A 381 -7.54 4.60 13.98
CA HIS A 381 -8.00 3.28 14.40
C HIS A 381 -7.04 2.22 13.85
N ARG A 382 -6.70 1.22 14.68
CA ARG A 382 -5.88 0.09 14.21
C ARG A 382 -6.76 -0.87 13.41
N PHE A 383 -6.49 -1.03 12.12
CA PHE A 383 -7.02 -2.15 11.37
C PHE A 383 -6.23 -3.41 11.75
N SER A 384 -6.94 -4.49 12.10
CA SER A 384 -6.35 -5.76 12.51
C SER A 384 -7.25 -6.89 12.05
N ALA A 385 -7.22 -7.19 10.75
CA ALA A 385 -7.91 -8.34 10.20
C ALA A 385 -7.55 -9.63 10.96
N SER A 386 -8.57 -10.35 11.40
CA SER A 386 -8.43 -11.67 12.02
C SER A 386 -8.17 -12.79 11.01
N VAL A 387 -8.40 -12.51 9.72
CA VAL A 387 -8.42 -13.46 8.61
C VAL A 387 -7.73 -12.88 7.37
N TYR A 388 -7.06 -13.77 6.62
CA TYR A 388 -6.36 -13.45 5.38
C TYR A 388 -7.00 -14.25 4.25
N PHE A 389 -7.10 -13.67 3.06
CA PHE A 389 -7.69 -14.33 1.89
C PHE A 389 -6.75 -14.30 0.70
N SER A 390 -6.77 -15.38 -0.10
CA SER A 390 -6.09 -15.50 -1.38
C SER A 390 -6.98 -16.30 -2.32
N TYR A 391 -6.73 -16.22 -3.63
CA TYR A 391 -7.37 -17.12 -4.58
C TYR A 391 -6.97 -18.57 -4.32
N SER A 392 -7.92 -19.49 -4.41
CA SER A 392 -7.69 -20.94 -4.41
C SER A 392 -7.19 -21.43 -5.77
N ALA A 393 -7.68 -20.80 -6.85
CA ALA A 393 -7.19 -20.93 -8.21
C ALA A 393 -7.00 -19.53 -8.79
N MET A 394 -5.75 -19.05 -8.84
CA MET A 394 -5.42 -17.78 -9.50
C MET A 394 -5.62 -17.90 -11.03
N PRO A 395 -6.11 -16.85 -11.72
CA PRO A 395 -6.22 -16.82 -13.19
C PRO A 395 -4.85 -16.80 -13.91
N GLY A 396 -3.74 -16.67 -13.16
CA GLY A 396 -2.38 -16.76 -13.67
C GLY A 396 -1.36 -16.65 -12.54
N LYS A 397 -0.07 -16.75 -12.86
CA LYS A 397 1.03 -16.63 -11.88
C LYS A 397 1.63 -15.24 -11.93
N LEU A 398 1.61 -14.52 -10.81
CA LEU A 398 2.35 -13.26 -10.66
C LEU A 398 3.85 -13.55 -10.50
N PHE A 399 4.69 -12.80 -11.21
CA PHE A 399 6.15 -12.86 -11.14
C PHE A 399 6.75 -11.48 -10.82
N LEU A 400 7.71 -11.46 -9.88
CA LEU A 400 8.59 -10.31 -9.63
C LEU A 400 9.54 -10.11 -10.82
N ARG A 401 9.48 -8.96 -11.48
CA ARG A 401 10.13 -8.69 -12.77
C ARG A 401 10.83 -7.33 -12.79
N LYS A 402 12.03 -7.26 -13.36
CA LYS A 402 12.68 -5.98 -13.68
C LYS A 402 12.03 -5.39 -14.93
N GLU A 403 11.41 -4.24 -14.78
CA GLU A 403 10.70 -3.53 -15.85
C GLU A 403 11.59 -2.49 -16.53
N VAL A 404 12.33 -1.69 -15.76
CA VAL A 404 13.15 -0.58 -16.29
C VAL A 404 14.40 -0.38 -15.46
N PHE A 405 15.55 -0.24 -16.11
CA PHE A 405 16.77 0.25 -15.47
C PHE A 405 16.74 1.77 -15.35
N TYR A 406 17.17 2.29 -14.22
CA TYR A 406 17.41 3.72 -14.03
C TYR A 406 18.81 4.09 -14.54
N PRO A 407 19.05 5.36 -14.93
CA PRO A 407 20.39 5.86 -15.21
C PRO A 407 21.37 5.49 -14.08
N ARG A 408 22.59 5.09 -14.45
CA ARG A 408 23.68 4.75 -13.52
C ARG A 408 23.41 3.61 -12.53
N GLU A 409 22.24 2.96 -12.58
CA GLU A 409 21.88 1.84 -11.70
C GLU A 409 22.88 0.68 -11.83
N LYS A 410 23.34 0.16 -10.69
CA LYS A 410 24.24 -1.01 -10.58
C LYS A 410 23.42 -2.25 -10.21
N PHE A 411 23.75 -3.39 -10.83
CA PHE A 411 23.09 -4.69 -10.59
C PHE A 411 24.07 -5.73 -10.04
N ASN A 412 25.05 -5.29 -9.25
CA ASN A 412 26.17 -6.11 -8.78
C ASN A 412 25.80 -7.12 -7.68
N HIS A 413 24.62 -6.97 -7.04
CA HIS A 413 24.19 -7.85 -5.97
C HIS A 413 23.85 -9.26 -6.50
N PRO A 414 24.43 -10.37 -5.98
CA PRO A 414 24.30 -11.70 -6.58
C PRO A 414 22.84 -12.15 -6.78
N TYR A 415 21.96 -11.88 -5.80
CA TYR A 415 20.54 -12.21 -5.91
C TYR A 415 19.83 -11.48 -7.08
N ILE A 416 20.15 -10.19 -7.28
CA ILE A 416 19.61 -9.36 -8.36
C ILE A 416 20.16 -9.82 -9.71
N LEU A 417 21.46 -10.11 -9.77
CA LEU A 417 22.12 -10.64 -10.95
C LEU A 417 21.50 -11.97 -11.40
N ASN A 418 21.20 -12.87 -10.46
CA ASN A 418 20.56 -14.15 -10.76
C ASN A 418 19.13 -13.95 -11.29
N LEU A 419 18.31 -13.17 -10.59
CA LEU A 419 16.93 -12.87 -11.04
C LEU A 419 16.90 -12.28 -12.45
N LEU A 420 17.78 -11.32 -12.75
CA LEU A 420 17.88 -10.71 -14.07
C LEU A 420 18.31 -11.70 -15.14
N CYS A 421 19.29 -12.56 -14.85
CA CYS A 421 19.76 -13.58 -15.77
C CYS A 421 18.65 -14.60 -16.08
N GLU A 422 17.99 -15.15 -15.07
CA GLU A 422 16.89 -16.10 -15.24
C GLU A 422 15.69 -15.48 -15.98
N GLN A 423 15.35 -14.22 -15.69
CA GLN A 423 14.32 -13.48 -16.43
C GLN A 423 14.66 -13.37 -17.92
N ILE A 424 15.88 -12.92 -18.25
CA ILE A 424 16.35 -12.75 -19.63
C ILE A 424 16.38 -14.10 -20.37
N MET A 425 16.88 -15.15 -19.73
CA MET A 425 16.95 -16.49 -20.32
C MET A 425 15.54 -17.04 -20.58
N ARG A 426 14.66 -17.03 -19.58
CA ARG A 426 13.28 -17.53 -19.70
C ARG A 426 12.51 -16.79 -20.78
N ASP A 427 12.61 -15.47 -20.84
CA ASP A 427 11.98 -14.68 -21.90
C ASP A 427 12.60 -14.93 -23.28
N THR A 428 13.91 -15.23 -23.38
CA THR A 428 14.59 -15.57 -24.64
C THR A 428 14.07 -16.88 -25.25
N TYR A 429 13.69 -17.84 -24.41
CA TYR A 429 13.05 -19.08 -24.88
C TYR A 429 11.51 -18.99 -24.97
N CYS A 430 10.88 -17.96 -24.38
CA CYS A 430 9.43 -17.76 -24.40
C CYS A 430 8.96 -16.81 -25.51
N ASP A 431 8.26 -17.34 -26.51
CA ASP A 431 7.85 -16.58 -27.71
C ASP A 431 6.69 -15.58 -27.47
N THR A 432 6.05 -15.58 -26.30
CA THR A 432 4.99 -14.62 -25.94
C THR A 432 5.51 -13.24 -25.50
N CYS A 433 6.81 -13.10 -25.20
CA CYS A 433 7.38 -11.81 -24.79
C CYS A 433 7.50 -10.82 -25.98
N VAL A 434 6.50 -9.95 -26.13
CA VAL A 434 6.39 -8.95 -27.23
C VAL A 434 7.50 -7.88 -27.25
N ARG A 435 8.30 -7.79 -26.19
CA ARG A 435 9.36 -6.80 -26.02
C ARG A 435 10.70 -7.19 -26.66
N ILE A 436 10.86 -8.45 -27.06
CA ILE A 436 12.07 -9.00 -27.68
C ILE A 436 11.78 -9.30 -29.15
N SER A 437 12.47 -8.64 -30.07
CA SER A 437 12.37 -8.93 -31.50
C SER A 437 12.99 -10.29 -31.85
N ARG A 438 12.56 -10.87 -32.99
CA ARG A 438 13.08 -12.16 -33.48
C ARG A 438 14.61 -12.16 -33.63
N GLU A 439 15.22 -11.05 -34.03
CA GLU A 439 16.67 -10.94 -34.22
C GLU A 439 17.45 -10.76 -32.90
N GLU A 440 16.88 -10.06 -31.91
CA GLU A 440 17.44 -9.98 -30.55
C GLU A 440 17.42 -11.36 -29.86
N ARG A 441 16.28 -12.05 -29.98
CA ARG A 441 16.07 -13.42 -29.48
C ARG A 441 17.08 -14.39 -30.09
N ARG A 442 17.26 -14.34 -31.41
CA ARG A 442 18.23 -15.19 -32.13
C ARG A 442 19.66 -14.96 -31.64
N LYS A 443 20.12 -13.70 -31.58
CA LYS A 443 21.46 -13.36 -31.04
C LYS A 443 21.69 -13.82 -29.60
N MET A 444 20.66 -13.76 -28.76
CA MET A 444 20.79 -14.23 -27.37
C MET A 444 20.83 -15.76 -27.29
N LYS A 445 20.06 -16.48 -28.11
CA LYS A 445 20.19 -17.94 -28.25
C LYS A 445 21.60 -18.33 -28.75
N ASP A 446 22.15 -17.59 -29.72
CA ASP A 446 23.55 -17.77 -30.17
C ASP A 446 24.57 -17.55 -29.03
N LEU A 447 24.32 -16.60 -28.12
CA LEU A 447 25.19 -16.28 -26.98
C LEU A 447 25.10 -17.34 -25.86
N LEU A 448 23.91 -17.92 -25.65
CA LEU A 448 23.65 -18.88 -24.57
C LEU A 448 24.18 -20.29 -24.87
N GLY A 449 24.30 -20.67 -26.16
CA GLY A 449 24.98 -21.90 -26.60
C GLY A 449 24.41 -23.19 -26.00
N ASP A 450 25.27 -24.18 -25.78
CA ASP A 450 24.94 -25.38 -24.99
C ASP A 450 24.93 -25.03 -23.49
N VAL A 451 23.77 -25.19 -22.86
CA VAL A 451 23.35 -24.51 -21.61
C VAL A 451 23.97 -25.11 -20.33
N SER A 452 25.18 -25.66 -20.37
CA SER A 452 25.76 -26.46 -19.27
C SER A 452 26.64 -25.70 -18.28
N LEU A 453 26.93 -24.41 -18.50
CA LEU A 453 27.97 -23.66 -17.74
C LEU A 453 27.53 -22.29 -17.15
N ILE A 454 26.23 -21.99 -17.06
CA ILE A 454 25.72 -20.68 -16.57
C ILE A 454 25.70 -20.61 -15.02
N GLN A 455 26.76 -21.07 -14.35
CA GLN A 455 26.99 -20.81 -12.92
C GLN A 455 27.90 -19.61 -12.67
N ASP A 456 28.73 -19.20 -13.63
CA ASP A 456 29.65 -18.08 -13.48
C ASP A 456 28.96 -16.71 -13.51
N ASP A 457 29.16 -15.93 -12.44
CA ASP A 457 28.71 -14.54 -12.32
C ASP A 457 29.27 -13.61 -13.42
N THR A 458 30.44 -13.90 -14.00
CA THR A 458 30.92 -13.08 -15.13
C THR A 458 30.08 -13.31 -16.39
N MET A 459 29.64 -14.55 -16.64
CA MET A 459 28.73 -14.85 -17.74
C MET A 459 27.34 -14.24 -17.49
N LYS A 460 26.79 -14.36 -16.28
CA LYS A 460 25.51 -13.71 -15.92
C LYS A 460 25.57 -12.20 -16.13
N LYS A 461 26.67 -11.54 -15.75
CA LYS A 461 26.88 -10.10 -16.00
C LYS A 461 26.90 -9.77 -17.50
N ARG A 462 27.56 -10.60 -18.34
CA ARG A 462 27.55 -10.43 -19.80
C ARG A 462 26.16 -10.58 -20.40
N ILE A 463 25.36 -11.55 -19.95
CA ILE A 463 23.97 -11.76 -20.41
C ILE A 463 23.11 -10.53 -20.05
N VAL A 464 23.21 -10.05 -18.79
CA VAL A 464 22.47 -8.87 -18.34
C VAL A 464 22.90 -7.61 -19.09
N MET A 465 24.20 -7.38 -19.30
CA MET A 465 24.68 -6.26 -20.14
C MET A 465 24.24 -6.40 -21.59
N ALA A 466 24.30 -7.60 -22.18
CA ALA A 466 23.88 -7.82 -23.56
C ALA A 466 22.40 -7.44 -23.76
N ALA A 467 21.51 -7.84 -22.86
CA ALA A 467 20.12 -7.41 -22.86
C ALA A 467 19.96 -5.91 -22.54
N ARG A 468 20.57 -5.42 -21.45
CA ARG A 468 20.45 -4.04 -20.97
C ARG A 468 20.92 -3.00 -21.98
N ASP A 469 21.97 -3.31 -22.75
CA ASP A 469 22.67 -2.36 -23.61
C ASP A 469 22.38 -2.56 -25.11
N ASN A 470 21.87 -3.74 -25.53
CA ASN A 470 21.51 -3.99 -26.94
C ASN A 470 20.00 -4.13 -27.19
N TRP A 471 19.18 -4.57 -26.21
CA TRP A 471 17.76 -4.81 -26.48
C TRP A 471 16.92 -3.53 -26.40
N GLU A 472 16.07 -3.32 -27.39
CA GLU A 472 15.49 -2.02 -27.69
C GLU A 472 14.30 -1.63 -26.79
N ASN A 473 13.39 -2.56 -26.51
CA ASN A 473 12.14 -2.28 -25.79
C ASN A 473 11.94 -3.15 -24.53
N TYR A 474 12.94 -3.96 -24.17
CA TYR A 474 12.83 -4.92 -23.07
C TYR A 474 12.78 -4.24 -21.69
N PHE A 475 13.77 -3.41 -21.35
CA PHE A 475 13.83 -2.66 -20.09
C PHE A 475 13.28 -1.23 -20.22
N THR A 476 12.03 -1.13 -20.69
CA THR A 476 11.38 0.13 -21.05
C THR A 476 9.97 0.18 -20.44
N ARG A 477 9.65 1.21 -19.64
CA ARG A 477 8.27 1.42 -19.16
C ARG A 477 7.40 1.89 -20.32
N LEU A 478 6.27 1.22 -20.56
CA LEU A 478 5.38 1.47 -21.69
C LEU A 478 4.12 2.19 -21.21
N PHE A 479 3.88 3.40 -21.70
CA PHE A 479 2.69 4.19 -21.38
C PHE A 479 1.76 4.30 -22.60
N PRO A 480 0.45 4.06 -22.47
CA PRO A 480 -0.50 4.36 -23.55
C PRO A 480 -0.61 5.88 -23.72
N VAL A 481 -0.52 6.34 -24.98
CA VAL A 481 -0.58 7.76 -25.34
C VAL A 481 -1.43 7.96 -26.60
N LYS A 482 -2.09 9.12 -26.72
CA LYS A 482 -2.68 9.61 -27.97
C LYS A 482 -1.85 10.80 -28.47
N GLY A 483 -1.59 10.86 -29.77
CA GLY A 483 -0.85 11.94 -30.41
C GLY A 483 -1.75 12.79 -31.31
N ASP A 484 -1.36 14.05 -31.53
CA ASP A 484 -2.22 15.08 -32.15
C ASP A 484 -2.69 14.78 -33.59
N THR A 485 -1.97 13.93 -34.33
CA THR A 485 -2.17 13.73 -35.79
C THR A 485 -2.83 12.41 -36.18
N SER A 486 -3.11 11.51 -35.25
CA SER A 486 -3.83 10.26 -35.52
C SER A 486 -4.61 9.81 -34.29
N GLY A 487 -5.93 9.56 -34.44
CA GLY A 487 -6.76 9.01 -33.36
C GLY A 487 -6.37 7.59 -32.91
N ASP A 488 -5.42 6.95 -33.58
CA ASP A 488 -4.79 5.69 -33.19
C ASP A 488 -4.04 5.83 -31.85
N THR A 489 -4.33 4.92 -30.91
CA THR A 489 -3.55 4.79 -29.67
C THR A 489 -2.12 4.35 -29.98
N GLN A 490 -1.15 5.13 -29.51
CA GLN A 490 0.28 4.86 -29.59
C GLN A 490 0.82 4.51 -28.18
N ILE A 491 2.09 4.12 -28.10
CA ILE A 491 2.76 3.79 -26.84
C ILE A 491 4.04 4.62 -26.72
N LEU A 492 4.21 5.34 -25.61
CA LEU A 492 5.47 5.97 -25.25
C LEU A 492 6.28 5.03 -24.36
N GLY A 493 7.40 4.53 -24.89
CA GLY A 493 8.42 3.82 -24.14
C GLY A 493 9.43 4.76 -23.50
N VAL A 494 9.57 4.71 -22.17
CA VAL A 494 10.57 5.46 -21.40
C VAL A 494 11.61 4.50 -20.83
N SER A 495 12.88 4.72 -21.14
CA SER A 495 14.02 3.88 -20.73
C SER A 495 15.22 4.74 -20.31
N HIS A 496 16.26 4.14 -19.74
CA HIS A 496 17.52 4.82 -19.44
C HIS A 496 18.31 5.24 -20.69
N ARG A 497 17.98 4.71 -21.89
CA ARG A 497 18.66 5.09 -23.15
C ARG A 497 17.97 6.23 -23.90
N GLY A 498 16.65 6.37 -23.74
CA GLY A 498 15.88 7.40 -24.43
C GLY A 498 14.37 7.19 -24.37
N LEU A 499 13.67 8.04 -25.11
CA LEU A 499 12.22 8.05 -25.28
C LEU A 499 11.87 7.48 -26.66
N ARG A 500 10.87 6.61 -26.74
CA ARG A 500 10.50 5.90 -27.97
C ARG A 500 9.01 5.94 -28.19
N LEU A 501 8.56 6.44 -29.32
CA LEU A 501 7.16 6.42 -29.72
C LEU A 501 6.91 5.18 -30.58
N LEU A 502 5.99 4.32 -30.14
CA LEU A 502 5.76 2.98 -30.66
C LEU A 502 4.30 2.79 -31.09
N LYS A 503 4.05 1.88 -32.04
CA LYS A 503 2.71 1.39 -32.39
C LYS A 503 2.65 -0.12 -32.22
N VAL A 504 1.53 -0.63 -31.68
CA VAL A 504 1.27 -2.08 -31.65
C VAL A 504 0.72 -2.51 -33.00
N ALA A 505 1.37 -3.49 -33.63
CA ALA A 505 0.87 -4.13 -34.85
C ALA A 505 0.46 -5.57 -34.56
N ARG A 506 -0.66 -6.00 -35.19
CA ARG A 506 -1.09 -7.39 -35.25
C ARG A 506 -0.77 -7.90 -36.65
N ALA A 507 0.01 -8.97 -36.77
CA ALA A 507 0.25 -9.63 -38.05
C ALA A 507 -0.83 -10.68 -38.30
N SER A 508 -1.47 -10.65 -39.47
CA SER A 508 -2.44 -11.66 -39.87
C SER A 508 -1.77 -13.03 -40.00
N GLY A 509 -2.30 -14.05 -39.33
CA GLY A 509 -1.89 -15.45 -39.49
C GLY A 509 -0.73 -15.95 -38.61
N ILE A 510 -0.07 -15.09 -37.82
CA ILE A 510 0.88 -15.52 -36.79
C ILE A 510 0.73 -14.61 -35.55
N ASN A 511 0.19 -15.14 -34.45
CA ASN A 511 0.35 -14.51 -33.14
C ASN A 511 1.86 -14.49 -32.83
N PRO A 512 2.48 -13.32 -32.53
CA PRO A 512 1.93 -12.35 -31.58
C PRO A 512 1.89 -10.88 -32.05
N LYS A 513 1.26 -10.04 -31.22
CA LYS A 513 1.40 -8.57 -31.23
C LYS A 513 2.89 -8.18 -31.20
N HIS A 514 3.30 -7.19 -31.98
CA HIS A 514 4.68 -6.66 -31.94
C HIS A 514 4.72 -5.14 -31.95
N LEU A 515 5.81 -4.58 -31.40
CA LEU A 515 6.03 -3.14 -31.31
C LEU A 515 6.80 -2.64 -32.54
N ILE A 516 6.23 -1.66 -33.25
CA ILE A 516 6.88 -0.93 -34.34
C ILE A 516 7.35 0.42 -33.81
N LEU A 517 8.62 0.76 -34.05
CA LEU A 517 9.18 2.07 -33.74
C LEU A 517 8.67 3.12 -34.74
N LEU A 518 8.03 4.17 -34.24
CA LEU A 518 7.63 5.35 -35.03
C LEU A 518 8.72 6.44 -34.98
N ARG A 519 9.17 6.78 -33.77
CA ARG A 519 10.23 7.78 -33.52
C ARG A 519 11.04 7.43 -32.27
N SER A 520 12.30 7.82 -32.23
CA SER A 520 13.22 7.66 -31.11
C SER A 520 13.84 9.02 -30.80
N TYR A 521 13.99 9.35 -29.52
CA TYR A 521 14.57 10.62 -29.06
C TYR A 521 15.61 10.37 -27.95
N SER A 522 16.73 11.05 -28.03
CA SER A 522 17.79 11.01 -27.01
C SER A 522 17.52 12.00 -25.88
N TYR A 523 17.95 11.69 -24.66
CA TYR A 523 17.94 12.67 -23.56
C TYR A 523 18.85 13.88 -23.81
N ALA A 524 19.78 13.79 -24.76
CA ALA A 524 20.62 14.91 -25.18
C ALA A 524 19.89 15.89 -26.13
N GLU A 525 18.75 15.49 -26.70
CA GLU A 525 17.86 16.32 -27.53
C GLU A 525 16.73 16.96 -26.72
N LEU A 526 16.51 16.51 -25.48
CA LEU A 526 15.46 16.99 -24.60
C LEU A 526 15.88 18.31 -23.95
N LEU A 527 15.15 19.39 -24.26
CA LEU A 527 15.37 20.73 -23.70
C LEU A 527 14.55 20.94 -22.42
N SER A 528 13.29 20.48 -22.39
CA SER A 528 12.41 20.52 -21.21
C SER A 528 11.23 19.56 -21.34
N VAL A 529 10.61 19.19 -20.22
CA VAL A 529 9.34 18.44 -20.20
C VAL A 529 8.36 19.06 -19.19
N LYS A 530 7.12 19.29 -19.63
CA LYS A 530 6.09 20.05 -18.90
C LYS A 530 4.76 19.30 -18.90
N LEU A 531 4.00 19.47 -17.82
CA LEU A 531 2.64 19.01 -17.69
C LEU A 531 1.72 20.19 -18.05
N ARG A 532 0.86 20.06 -19.06
CA ARG A 532 -0.07 21.14 -19.49
C ARG A 532 -1.43 21.02 -18.80
N SER A 533 -1.90 19.79 -18.61
CA SER A 533 -3.11 19.41 -17.86
C SER A 533 -2.83 18.10 -17.12
N ALA A 534 -3.76 17.62 -16.28
CA ALA A 534 -3.61 16.34 -15.57
C ALA A 534 -3.36 15.13 -16.51
N ASP A 535 -3.80 15.24 -17.77
CA ASP A 535 -3.76 14.21 -18.81
C ASP A 535 -2.87 14.56 -20.03
N MET A 536 -2.16 15.68 -20.04
CA MET A 536 -1.35 16.11 -21.20
C MET A 536 0.08 16.49 -20.83
N VAL A 537 1.04 15.83 -21.47
CA VAL A 537 2.49 16.09 -21.32
C VAL A 537 3.05 16.69 -22.61
N GLU A 538 3.96 17.66 -22.46
CA GLU A 538 4.63 18.40 -23.53
C GLU A 538 6.14 18.22 -23.40
N PHE A 539 6.78 17.73 -24.46
CA PHE A 539 8.22 17.59 -24.58
C PHE A 539 8.76 18.66 -25.53
N SER A 540 9.68 19.47 -25.01
CA SER A 540 10.47 20.39 -25.83
C SER A 540 11.73 19.69 -26.30
N LEU A 541 11.79 19.33 -27.58
CA LEU A 541 12.96 18.69 -28.20
C LEU A 541 13.77 19.73 -28.99
N LYS A 542 14.97 19.34 -29.44
CA LYS A 542 15.85 20.17 -30.29
C LYS A 542 15.15 20.69 -31.56
N GLU A 543 14.43 19.82 -32.25
CA GLU A 543 13.91 20.08 -33.61
C GLU A 543 12.38 20.28 -33.65
N GLU A 544 11.65 19.79 -32.65
CA GLU A 544 10.18 19.88 -32.60
C GLU A 544 9.64 20.02 -31.17
N GLN A 545 8.34 20.23 -31.04
CA GLN A 545 7.60 20.08 -29.77
C GLN A 545 6.64 18.89 -29.93
N LEU A 546 6.60 18.00 -28.96
CA LEU A 546 5.73 16.83 -28.97
C LEU A 546 4.73 16.93 -27.81
N GLN A 547 3.44 17.00 -28.12
CA GLN A 547 2.36 16.90 -27.13
C GLN A 547 1.75 15.49 -27.20
N LEU A 548 1.51 14.90 -26.02
CA LEU A 548 0.91 13.57 -25.88
C LEU A 548 -0.14 13.58 -24.77
N GLN A 549 -1.32 13.05 -25.07
CA GLN A 549 -2.38 12.83 -24.09
C GLN A 549 -2.26 11.43 -23.47
N SER A 550 -2.29 11.34 -22.15
CA SER A 550 -2.23 10.10 -21.37
C SER A 550 -2.78 10.27 -19.97
N ASN A 551 -3.54 9.30 -19.48
CA ASN A 551 -3.93 9.22 -18.06
C ASN A 551 -2.74 9.04 -17.09
N ARG A 552 -1.52 8.82 -17.61
CA ARG A 552 -0.27 8.75 -16.85
C ARG A 552 0.66 9.96 -17.08
N ALA A 553 0.16 11.09 -17.58
CA ALA A 553 0.98 12.26 -17.92
C ALA A 553 1.84 12.78 -16.74
N VAL A 554 1.32 12.73 -15.51
CA VAL A 554 2.06 13.08 -14.28
C VAL A 554 3.25 12.14 -14.05
N GLN A 555 3.03 10.83 -14.15
CA GLN A 555 4.05 9.79 -13.96
C GLN A 555 5.12 9.83 -15.05
N ILE A 556 4.71 10.01 -16.31
CA ILE A 556 5.62 10.21 -17.47
C ILE A 556 6.52 11.42 -17.21
N THR A 557 5.91 12.57 -16.84
CA THR A 557 6.64 13.80 -16.56
C THR A 557 7.66 13.61 -15.43
N ALA A 558 7.26 12.97 -14.32
CA ALA A 558 8.15 12.72 -13.18
C ALA A 558 9.33 11.81 -13.55
N MET A 559 9.07 10.70 -14.26
CA MET A 559 10.09 9.74 -14.67
C MET A 559 11.10 10.35 -15.65
N VAL A 560 10.63 11.09 -16.66
CA VAL A 560 11.50 11.71 -17.67
C VAL A 560 12.33 12.85 -17.08
N ARG A 561 11.77 13.68 -16.21
CA ARG A 561 12.52 14.75 -15.50
C ARG A 561 13.67 14.16 -14.70
N LEU A 562 13.39 13.14 -13.92
CA LEU A 562 14.37 12.46 -13.09
C LEU A 562 15.48 11.83 -13.94
N PHE A 563 15.13 11.09 -15.00
CA PHE A 563 16.14 10.44 -15.85
C PHE A 563 17.04 11.48 -16.53
N HIS A 564 16.46 12.58 -17.01
CA HIS A 564 17.21 13.69 -17.58
C HIS A 564 18.13 14.34 -16.52
N GLN A 565 17.64 14.60 -15.31
CA GLN A 565 18.44 15.15 -14.20
C GLN A 565 19.62 14.23 -13.83
N GLU A 566 19.38 12.94 -13.58
CA GLU A 566 20.41 11.95 -13.24
C GLU A 566 21.45 11.76 -14.36
N LEU A 567 21.07 11.99 -15.64
CA LEU A 567 21.99 11.94 -16.79
C LEU A 567 22.81 13.22 -16.96
N VAL A 568 22.22 14.39 -16.67
CA VAL A 568 22.85 15.71 -16.74
C VAL A 568 23.83 15.96 -15.58
N GLU A 569 23.52 15.47 -14.38
CA GLU A 569 24.32 15.65 -13.17
C GLU A 569 25.73 15.06 -13.34
N GLY A 570 26.76 15.88 -13.49
CA GLY A 570 28.13 15.40 -13.78
C GLY A 570 28.35 14.95 -15.23
N SER A 571 27.55 15.45 -16.17
CA SER A 571 27.83 15.36 -17.61
C SER A 571 28.75 16.49 -18.07
N ASP A 572 29.83 16.15 -18.77
CA ASP A 572 30.72 17.13 -19.42
C ASP A 572 30.13 17.68 -20.74
N HIS A 573 28.81 17.82 -20.86
CA HIS A 573 28.14 18.24 -22.10
C HIS A 573 27.13 19.35 -21.85
N VAL A 574 27.06 20.28 -22.80
CA VAL A 574 26.05 21.34 -22.85
C VAL A 574 25.37 21.36 -24.22
N ILE A 575 24.12 21.82 -24.28
CA ILE A 575 23.40 22.08 -25.53
C ILE A 575 23.23 23.58 -25.75
N ALA A 576 23.48 24.02 -26.97
CA ALA A 576 23.36 25.42 -27.38
C ALA A 576 21.90 25.86 -27.50
N LEU A 577 21.51 26.91 -26.78
CA LEU A 577 20.17 27.51 -26.85
C LEU A 577 20.02 28.52 -27.99
N LYS A 578 21.15 29.06 -28.46
CA LYS A 578 21.26 30.03 -29.56
C LYS A 578 22.46 29.65 -30.45
N SER A 579 22.46 30.09 -31.70
CA SER A 579 23.65 30.00 -32.56
C SER A 579 24.69 31.04 -32.16
N PHE A 580 25.97 30.69 -32.24
CA PHE A 580 27.10 31.57 -31.99
C PHE A 580 28.10 31.40 -33.13
N GLU A 581 28.19 32.43 -33.98
CA GLU A 581 29.02 32.47 -35.17
C GLU A 581 29.97 33.68 -35.09
N THR A 582 31.27 33.44 -35.25
CA THR A 582 32.35 34.41 -35.09
C THR A 582 33.56 34.04 -35.95
N VAL A 583 34.35 35.05 -36.33
CA VAL A 583 35.58 34.91 -37.14
C VAL A 583 36.84 34.69 -36.29
N ASP A 584 36.76 34.85 -34.97
CA ASP A 584 37.87 34.62 -34.05
C ASP A 584 38.15 33.11 -33.89
N LYS A 585 39.40 32.69 -34.11
CA LYS A 585 39.84 31.29 -34.00
C LYS A 585 39.96 30.78 -32.56
N SER A 586 39.93 31.67 -31.57
CA SER A 586 39.93 31.31 -30.14
C SER A 586 38.53 30.97 -29.61
N LEU A 587 37.48 31.36 -30.36
CA LEU A 587 36.08 31.18 -30.00
C LEU A 587 35.45 29.99 -30.74
N LEU A 588 34.47 29.33 -30.11
CA LEU A 588 33.83 28.14 -30.66
C LEU A 588 32.62 28.49 -31.55
N ASN A 589 32.62 28.04 -32.80
CA ASN A 589 31.48 28.23 -33.71
C ASN A 589 30.48 27.06 -33.65
N PHE A 590 29.21 27.35 -33.33
CA PHE A 590 28.12 26.37 -33.21
C PHE A 590 26.73 26.97 -33.49
N ARG A 591 25.75 26.11 -33.76
CA ARG A 591 24.35 26.49 -34.01
C ARG A 591 23.44 26.13 -32.84
N LYS A 592 22.25 26.73 -32.79
CA LYS A 592 21.21 26.33 -31.83
C LYS A 592 20.94 24.82 -31.94
N GLY A 593 20.91 24.15 -30.78
CA GLY A 593 20.71 22.72 -30.65
C GLY A 593 21.98 21.87 -30.78
N ASP A 594 23.14 22.47 -31.01
CA ASP A 594 24.40 21.74 -31.04
C ASP A 594 24.85 21.31 -29.63
N ILE A 595 25.39 20.09 -29.54
CA ILE A 595 25.93 19.54 -28.28
C ILE A 595 27.45 19.77 -28.27
N ILE A 596 27.93 20.46 -27.23
CA ILE A 596 29.32 20.83 -27.03
C ILE A 596 29.86 20.02 -25.85
N LYS A 597 30.99 19.35 -26.02
CA LYS A 597 31.69 18.68 -24.93
C LYS A 597 32.58 19.69 -24.20
N LEU A 598 32.33 19.93 -22.93
CA LEU A 598 33.17 20.73 -22.05
C LEU A 598 34.55 20.10 -21.89
N LEU A 599 35.57 20.95 -21.78
CA LEU A 599 36.95 20.54 -21.57
C LEU A 599 37.50 21.32 -20.36
N PRO A 600 38.08 20.65 -19.34
CA PRO A 600 38.57 21.33 -18.15
C PRO A 600 39.74 22.25 -18.49
N ILE A 601 39.64 23.52 -18.08
CA ILE A 601 40.69 24.54 -18.16
C ILE A 601 40.66 25.37 -16.88
N ASP A 602 41.84 25.55 -16.27
CA ASP A 602 42.03 26.45 -15.14
C ASP A 602 42.14 27.91 -15.59
N GLY A 603 41.62 28.84 -14.78
CA GLY A 603 41.74 30.29 -15.04
C GLY A 603 40.71 30.89 -16.02
N LEU A 604 39.61 30.19 -16.30
CA LEU A 604 38.48 30.73 -17.06
C LEU A 604 37.86 31.98 -16.40
N LYS A 605 37.50 32.98 -17.21
CA LYS A 605 36.73 34.15 -16.74
C LYS A 605 35.30 33.71 -16.38
N PRO A 606 34.68 34.28 -15.32
CA PRO A 606 33.28 34.02 -15.01
C PRO A 606 32.36 34.29 -16.22
N GLY A 607 31.43 33.36 -16.49
CA GLY A 607 30.52 33.43 -17.64
C GLY A 607 31.08 32.91 -18.97
N TRP A 608 32.28 32.32 -18.98
CA TRP A 608 32.86 31.65 -20.14
C TRP A 608 33.12 30.17 -19.86
N CYS A 609 32.85 29.34 -20.86
CA CYS A 609 33.19 27.92 -20.90
C CYS A 609 34.23 27.65 -22.00
N PHE A 610 35.03 26.60 -21.84
CA PHE A 610 35.83 26.02 -22.91
C PHE A 610 35.30 24.64 -23.27
N GLY A 611 35.25 24.34 -24.56
CA GLY A 611 34.74 23.05 -25.02
C GLY A 611 34.98 22.81 -26.49
N SER A 612 34.46 21.68 -26.98
CA SER A 612 34.72 21.16 -28.31
C SER A 612 33.46 20.66 -29.00
N ILE A 613 33.40 20.90 -30.31
CA ILE A 613 32.38 20.36 -31.21
C ILE A 613 32.99 20.03 -32.57
N GLY A 614 32.69 18.83 -33.10
CA GLY A 614 33.20 18.37 -34.40
C GLY A 614 34.72 18.38 -34.51
N GLY A 615 35.45 18.21 -33.40
CA GLY A 615 36.92 18.26 -33.34
C GLY A 615 37.53 19.67 -33.28
N ARG A 616 36.73 20.74 -33.37
CA ARG A 616 37.18 22.12 -33.09
C ARG A 616 36.95 22.44 -31.62
N SER A 617 37.89 23.15 -30.99
CA SER A 617 37.79 23.57 -29.59
C SER A 617 37.94 25.10 -29.48
N GLY A 618 37.27 25.71 -28.52
CA GLY A 618 37.23 27.17 -28.37
C GLY A 618 36.42 27.62 -27.16
N LEU A 619 36.53 28.91 -26.84
CA LEU A 619 35.77 29.56 -25.78
C LEU A 619 34.36 29.94 -26.26
N PHE A 620 33.38 29.88 -25.35
CA PHE A 620 32.02 30.37 -25.61
C PHE A 620 31.33 30.88 -24.34
N PRO A 621 30.37 31.82 -24.45
CA PRO A 621 29.59 32.31 -23.31
C PRO A 621 28.71 31.22 -22.69
N THR A 622 28.63 31.17 -21.36
CA THR A 622 27.82 30.16 -20.64
C THR A 622 26.31 30.39 -20.83
N ASP A 623 25.87 31.64 -20.91
CA ASP A 623 24.45 32.07 -20.92
C ASP A 623 23.65 31.63 -22.16
N ILE A 624 24.35 31.26 -23.23
CA ILE A 624 23.74 30.74 -24.47
C ILE A 624 23.71 29.21 -24.54
N THR A 625 24.05 28.53 -23.44
CA THR A 625 24.06 27.06 -23.33
C THR A 625 23.35 26.60 -22.04
N GLN A 626 22.89 25.35 -22.02
CA GLN A 626 22.45 24.68 -20.80
C GLN A 626 23.12 23.31 -20.66
N PRO A 627 23.29 22.77 -19.44
CA PRO A 627 23.74 21.39 -19.23
C PRO A 627 22.89 20.40 -20.03
N SER A 628 23.53 19.36 -20.59
CA SER A 628 22.88 18.33 -21.39
C SER A 628 23.36 16.94 -21.02
N ALA A 629 22.50 15.95 -21.20
CA ALA A 629 22.88 14.55 -21.09
C ALA A 629 23.99 14.22 -22.13
N PRO A 630 24.91 13.29 -21.83
CA PRO A 630 25.91 12.89 -22.80
C PRO A 630 25.22 12.33 -24.06
N PRO A 631 25.69 12.68 -25.28
CA PRO A 631 25.15 12.11 -26.51
C PRO A 631 25.37 10.60 -26.52
N ASP A 632 24.36 9.83 -26.92
CA ASP A 632 24.43 8.37 -26.88
C ASP A 632 25.33 7.82 -28.00
N TYR A 633 26.62 7.63 -27.66
CA TYR A 633 27.63 7.06 -28.55
C TYR A 633 27.30 5.61 -28.99
N HIS A 634 26.36 4.90 -28.34
CA HIS A 634 25.90 3.59 -28.79
C HIS A 634 24.87 3.66 -29.93
N HIS A 635 24.07 4.72 -30.03
CA HIS A 635 23.07 4.88 -31.10
C HIS A 635 23.74 4.95 -32.49
N VAL A 636 24.87 5.66 -32.58
CA VAL A 636 25.69 5.82 -33.80
C VAL A 636 26.12 4.48 -34.41
N HIS A 637 26.24 3.42 -33.60
CA HIS A 637 26.62 2.08 -34.07
C HIS A 637 25.46 1.25 -34.64
N LEU A 638 24.20 1.62 -34.36
CA LEU A 638 23.00 0.96 -34.90
C LEU A 638 22.57 1.56 -36.24
N ASP A 639 22.49 2.89 -36.33
CA ASP A 639 22.16 3.58 -37.59
C ASP A 639 23.18 3.27 -38.68
N ARG A 640 24.46 3.33 -38.34
CA ARG A 640 25.56 2.94 -39.24
C ARG A 640 25.53 1.45 -39.64
N ARG A 641 24.78 0.59 -38.92
CA ARG A 641 24.57 -0.82 -39.28
C ARG A 641 23.41 -1.00 -40.26
N ASN A 642 22.36 -0.17 -40.17
CA ASN A 642 21.30 -0.09 -41.16
C ASN A 642 21.78 0.58 -42.47
N GLU A 643 22.63 1.59 -42.39
CA GLU A 643 23.34 2.15 -43.56
C GLU A 643 24.33 1.15 -44.16
N ARG A 644 25.11 0.43 -43.34
CA ARG A 644 26.02 -0.62 -43.84
C ARG A 644 25.30 -1.78 -44.53
N ARG A 645 24.05 -2.09 -44.15
CA ARG A 645 23.20 -3.03 -44.91
C ARG A 645 22.86 -2.54 -46.32
N LYS A 646 22.87 -1.22 -46.59
CA LYS A 646 22.79 -0.64 -47.94
C LYS A 646 24.16 -0.49 -48.63
N SER A 647 25.27 -0.56 -47.89
CA SER A 647 26.62 -0.21 -48.35
C SER A 647 27.58 -1.42 -48.51
N MET A 648 27.16 -2.66 -48.25
CA MET A 648 27.98 -3.85 -48.52
C MET A 648 28.05 -4.21 -50.02
N ARG A 649 28.71 -3.37 -50.83
CA ARG A 649 29.16 -3.71 -52.19
C ARG A 649 30.54 -3.15 -52.54
N ALA A 650 31.51 -3.27 -51.63
CA ALA A 650 32.95 -3.27 -51.92
C ALA A 650 33.75 -3.80 -50.71
N PRO A 651 34.86 -4.54 -50.90
CA PRO A 651 35.74 -4.96 -49.81
C PRO A 651 36.83 -3.92 -49.51
N ALA A 652 37.29 -3.86 -48.24
CA ALA A 652 38.46 -3.08 -47.82
C ALA A 652 39.29 -3.87 -46.78
N PRO A 653 40.62 -3.66 -46.68
CA PRO A 653 41.53 -4.59 -46.01
C PRO A 653 41.78 -4.32 -44.50
N ARG A 654 42.47 -5.27 -43.85
CA ARG A 654 42.82 -5.28 -42.42
C ARG A 654 44.04 -4.41 -42.09
N PRO A 655 44.12 -3.87 -40.85
CA PRO A 655 45.38 -3.64 -40.15
C PRO A 655 45.49 -4.37 -38.79
N THR A 656 46.67 -4.28 -38.19
CA THR A 656 47.23 -5.15 -37.13
C THR A 656 47.18 -4.58 -35.71
N SER A 657 47.46 -5.45 -34.73
CA SER A 657 47.50 -5.17 -33.28
C SER A 657 48.78 -4.48 -32.82
N HIS A 658 48.71 -3.74 -31.70
CA HIS A 658 49.82 -3.65 -30.72
C HIS A 658 49.30 -3.51 -29.28
N ASN A 659 49.98 -4.18 -28.35
CA ASN A 659 49.71 -4.17 -26.89
C ASN A 659 50.42 -2.99 -26.20
N GLY A 660 49.92 -2.59 -25.03
CA GLY A 660 50.62 -1.72 -24.08
C GLY A 660 49.97 -1.72 -22.69
N SER A 661 50.63 -2.31 -21.69
CA SER A 661 50.12 -2.52 -20.33
C SER A 661 50.90 -1.72 -19.28
N ALA A 662 50.22 -1.07 -18.31
CA ALA A 662 50.85 -0.64 -17.05
C ALA A 662 49.84 -0.37 -15.91
N GLN A 663 50.16 -0.90 -14.73
CA GLN A 663 49.68 -0.62 -13.36
C GLN A 663 50.74 -1.22 -12.41
N PRO A 664 50.72 -1.04 -11.06
CA PRO A 664 49.98 -0.11 -10.18
C PRO A 664 50.89 0.58 -9.13
N SER A 665 50.33 1.26 -8.11
CA SER A 665 50.96 1.53 -6.79
C SER A 665 49.89 1.70 -5.68
N ARG A 666 50.26 1.49 -4.40
CA ARG A 666 49.36 1.36 -3.22
C ARG A 666 49.76 2.30 -2.06
N ASP A 667 48.93 2.25 -1.00
CA ASP A 667 49.13 2.60 0.44
C ASP A 667 48.46 3.89 0.92
N GLY A 668 47.90 4.01 2.14
CA GLY A 668 47.80 3.07 3.28
C GLY A 668 46.73 3.50 4.33
N SER A 669 46.61 2.80 5.47
CA SER A 669 45.50 2.88 6.45
C SER A 669 45.90 3.38 7.86
N VAL A 670 44.95 3.93 8.65
CA VAL A 670 44.97 4.02 10.15
C VAL A 670 43.53 3.99 10.72
N LEU A 671 43.35 3.50 11.97
CA LEU A 671 42.06 3.28 12.67
C LEU A 671 42.17 3.58 14.20
N GLY A 672 41.04 3.91 14.85
CA GLY A 672 40.85 3.91 16.33
C GLY A 672 40.72 5.30 16.99
N SER A 673 40.18 5.46 18.21
CA SER A 673 39.42 4.56 19.11
C SER A 673 38.66 5.39 20.18
N ALA A 674 37.69 4.80 20.90
CA ALA A 674 36.88 5.46 21.94
C ALA A 674 37.41 5.25 23.38
N ARG A 675 36.94 6.05 24.35
CA ARG A 675 37.14 5.82 25.80
C ARG A 675 35.91 6.21 26.64
N SER A 676 35.81 5.58 27.82
CA SER A 676 34.74 5.67 28.83
C SER A 676 35.36 5.96 30.22
N VAL A 677 34.58 6.50 31.16
CA VAL A 677 34.93 6.66 32.59
C VAL A 677 33.68 6.42 33.46
N GLN A 678 33.86 5.81 34.64
CA GLN A 678 32.83 5.50 35.66
C GLN A 678 33.09 6.31 36.95
N GLY A 679 32.09 6.42 37.86
CA GLY A 679 32.36 6.40 39.31
C GLY A 679 31.55 7.28 40.27
N SER A 680 30.39 6.78 40.74
CA SER A 680 29.93 6.78 42.16
C SER A 680 29.98 8.05 43.05
N GLU A 681 28.78 8.56 43.39
CA GLU A 681 28.36 8.77 44.79
C GLU A 681 26.86 8.39 44.93
N MET A 682 26.50 7.60 45.95
CA MET A 682 25.12 7.18 46.25
C MET A 682 24.83 7.36 47.75
N ASN A 683 23.78 8.11 48.08
CA ASN A 683 22.67 7.64 48.96
C ASN A 683 21.51 8.64 49.13
N ASP A 684 21.68 9.95 48.89
CA ASP A 684 20.56 10.93 48.94
C ASP A 684 19.89 11.20 47.58
N VAL A 685 20.38 10.60 46.49
CA VAL A 685 20.04 10.96 45.11
C VAL A 685 18.71 10.35 44.61
N GLN A 686 18.20 9.28 45.26
CA GLN A 686 17.02 8.54 44.79
C GLN A 686 15.74 9.40 44.67
N THR A 687 15.54 10.38 45.54
CA THR A 687 14.31 11.21 45.55
C THR A 687 14.35 12.35 44.53
N PHE A 688 15.52 12.69 43.97
CA PHE A 688 15.68 13.90 43.15
C PHE A 688 15.43 13.69 41.65
N LEU A 689 15.79 12.54 41.05
CA LEU A 689 15.70 12.36 39.59
C LEU A 689 14.28 12.44 39.01
N MET A 690 13.30 11.77 39.62
CA MET A 690 11.90 11.87 39.18
C MET A 690 11.30 13.25 39.51
N THR A 691 11.80 13.92 40.54
CA THR A 691 11.42 15.29 40.89
C THR A 691 11.97 16.29 39.88
N GLU A 692 13.17 16.09 39.35
CA GLU A 692 13.76 16.88 38.26
C GLU A 692 12.98 16.73 36.95
N PHE A 693 12.59 15.49 36.59
CA PHE A 693 11.68 15.26 35.46
C PHE A 693 10.33 15.97 35.66
N ALA A 694 9.71 15.83 36.83
CA ALA A 694 8.44 16.49 37.14
C ALA A 694 8.54 18.02 37.05
N MET A 695 9.59 18.62 37.64
CA MET A 695 9.86 20.07 37.56
C MET A 695 10.03 20.58 36.13
N LYS A 696 10.52 19.75 35.21
CA LYS A 696 10.82 20.13 33.83
C LYS A 696 9.67 19.90 32.84
N TYR A 697 8.74 18.97 33.13
CA TYR A 697 7.76 18.49 32.15
C TYR A 697 6.29 18.52 32.61
N PHE A 698 5.97 18.79 33.88
CA PHE A 698 4.56 18.88 34.35
C PHE A 698 3.99 20.31 34.25
N ARG A 699 2.71 20.43 33.87
CA ARG A 699 2.14 21.65 33.26
C ARG A 699 1.57 22.73 34.19
N ASP A 700 1.60 22.56 35.51
CA ASP A 700 1.05 23.56 36.44
C ASP A 700 2.03 24.68 36.82
N ALA A 701 3.23 24.73 36.23
CA ALA A 701 4.25 25.74 36.51
C ALA A 701 3.91 27.17 36.04
N ASP A 702 2.87 27.36 35.21
CA ASP A 702 2.59 28.62 34.49
C ASP A 702 1.31 29.34 34.95
N ARG A 703 0.77 29.00 36.13
CA ARG A 703 -0.28 29.78 36.80
C ARG A 703 0.22 30.30 38.15
N GLY A 704 0.29 31.62 38.24
CA GLY A 704 1.04 32.32 39.28
C GLY A 704 0.48 32.19 40.71
N LEU A 705 1.38 32.53 41.64
CA LEU A 705 1.16 32.77 43.07
C LEU A 705 -0.28 33.07 43.48
N LEU A 706 -0.91 32.12 44.18
CA LEU A 706 -1.89 32.42 45.21
C LEU A 706 -1.53 31.64 46.49
N ASP A 707 -1.26 32.44 47.51
CA ASP A 707 -1.01 32.22 48.94
C ASP A 707 -1.04 30.78 49.51
N GLY A 708 0.01 30.44 50.28
CA GLY A 708 0.20 29.12 50.92
C GLY A 708 1.47 28.42 50.44
N GLY A 709 2.62 28.77 51.02
CA GLY A 709 3.93 28.28 50.62
C GLY A 709 4.13 26.78 50.81
N ARG A 710 3.82 25.98 49.78
CA ARG A 710 4.18 24.57 49.66
C ARG A 710 5.41 24.41 48.80
N ASN A 711 6.35 23.59 49.27
CA ASN A 711 7.61 23.38 48.59
C ASN A 711 7.41 22.32 47.49
N PHE A 712 7.96 22.49 46.28
CA PHE A 712 7.70 21.57 45.15
C PHE A 712 8.09 20.10 45.41
N SER A 713 8.93 19.85 46.43
CA SER A 713 9.23 18.52 46.97
C SER A 713 7.97 17.76 47.44
N GLU A 714 6.91 18.45 47.88
CA GLU A 714 5.63 17.86 48.33
C GLU A 714 4.82 17.21 47.19
N MET A 715 5.08 17.49 45.91
CA MET A 715 4.39 16.79 44.81
C MET A 715 4.86 15.34 44.62
N VAL A 716 6.04 15.01 45.18
CA VAL A 716 6.71 13.70 45.09
C VAL A 716 6.93 13.07 46.48
N GLN A 717 6.78 13.83 47.57
CA GLN A 717 6.76 13.32 48.94
C GLN A 717 5.33 13.13 49.49
N TYR A 718 5.25 12.35 50.56
CA TYR A 718 4.03 11.87 51.22
C TYR A 718 3.09 13.02 51.66
N THR A 719 1.83 12.98 51.21
CA THR A 719 0.77 13.84 51.74
C THR A 719 0.19 13.24 53.03
N GLU A 720 0.13 14.04 54.10
CA GLU A 720 -0.30 13.59 55.44
C GLU A 720 -1.73 13.04 55.53
N VAL A 721 -2.61 13.39 54.59
CA VAL A 721 -3.90 12.70 54.45
C VAL A 721 -3.61 11.35 53.78
N PRO A 722 -3.79 10.21 54.47
CA PRO A 722 -3.67 8.91 53.82
C PRO A 722 -4.65 8.87 52.66
N VAL A 723 -4.21 8.38 51.50
CA VAL A 723 -5.09 8.07 50.37
C VAL A 723 -6.09 7.01 50.86
N GLN A 724 -7.26 7.45 51.33
CA GLN A 724 -8.20 6.63 52.12
C GLN A 724 -8.75 5.47 51.29
N GLU A 725 -8.82 5.65 49.97
CA GLU A 725 -9.12 4.62 48.99
C GLU A 725 -8.08 4.68 47.88
N SER A 726 -7.60 3.51 47.43
CA SER A 726 -6.54 3.44 46.41
C SER A 726 -6.96 4.18 45.13
N LEU A 727 -6.16 5.15 44.68
CA LEU A 727 -6.37 5.87 43.42
C LEU A 727 -6.47 4.95 42.19
N ILE A 728 -6.04 3.69 42.32
CA ILE A 728 -6.39 2.59 41.42
C ILE A 728 -6.67 1.33 42.25
N LEU A 729 -7.87 0.76 42.12
CA LEU A 729 -8.34 -0.42 42.88
C LEU A 729 -7.71 -1.73 42.35
N TYR A 730 -6.40 -1.89 42.52
CA TYR A 730 -5.66 -3.09 42.08
C TYR A 730 -5.87 -4.30 43.00
N SER A 731 -7.06 -4.88 42.99
CA SER A 731 -7.31 -6.26 43.42
C SER A 731 -7.75 -7.17 42.26
N ASP A 732 -7.93 -6.60 41.06
CA ASP A 732 -8.47 -7.27 39.88
C ASP A 732 -7.36 -7.50 38.81
N PRO A 733 -7.12 -8.74 38.36
CA PRO A 733 -6.26 -9.02 37.20
C PRO A 733 -6.66 -8.26 35.93
N ASP A 734 -7.96 -8.03 35.71
CA ASP A 734 -8.46 -7.41 34.48
C ASP A 734 -8.18 -5.89 34.43
N LEU A 735 -8.09 -5.22 35.59
CA LEU A 735 -7.60 -3.84 35.65
C LEU A 735 -6.09 -3.74 35.41
N ASN A 736 -5.31 -4.75 35.79
CA ASN A 736 -3.88 -4.83 35.45
C ASN A 736 -3.68 -5.10 33.95
N ASN A 737 -4.46 -6.02 33.38
CA ASN A 737 -4.54 -6.27 31.93
C ASN A 737 -4.85 -4.96 31.18
N LEU A 738 -5.89 -4.24 31.59
CA LEU A 738 -6.32 -2.99 30.97
C LEU A 738 -5.25 -1.90 31.05
N ALA A 739 -4.57 -1.71 32.19
CA ALA A 739 -3.51 -0.72 32.33
C ALA A 739 -2.30 -1.00 31.40
N VAL A 740 -1.86 -2.27 31.34
CA VAL A 740 -0.77 -2.71 30.47
C VAL A 740 -1.17 -2.61 28.99
N GLN A 741 -2.42 -2.97 28.66
CA GLN A 741 -2.95 -2.88 27.30
C GLN A 741 -3.10 -1.43 26.85
N LEU A 742 -3.58 -0.51 27.70
CA LEU A 742 -3.68 0.91 27.40
C LEU A 742 -2.31 1.55 27.12
N GLY A 743 -1.28 1.27 27.93
CA GLY A 743 0.08 1.78 27.67
C GLY A 743 0.70 1.22 26.40
N LYS A 744 0.37 -0.03 26.05
CA LYS A 744 0.79 -0.64 24.79
C LYS A 744 0.10 -0.01 23.57
N GLU A 745 -1.21 0.21 23.64
CA GLU A 745 -2.04 0.76 22.56
C GLU A 745 -1.87 2.28 22.38
N LYS A 746 -1.57 3.02 23.45
CA LYS A 746 -1.49 4.49 23.46
C LYS A 746 -0.12 4.93 23.95
N GLU A 747 0.82 5.10 23.03
CA GLU A 747 2.22 5.37 23.36
C GLU A 747 2.41 6.62 24.23
N PHE A 748 1.58 7.65 24.02
CA PHE A 748 1.60 8.88 24.81
C PHE A 748 1.15 8.71 26.27
N LEU A 749 0.54 7.57 26.64
CA LEU A 749 0.21 7.23 28.02
C LEU A 749 1.32 6.42 28.72
N ARG A 750 2.35 5.96 27.99
CA ARG A 750 3.40 5.11 28.59
C ARG A 750 4.11 5.84 29.72
N ASP A 751 4.60 7.05 29.45
CA ASP A 751 5.33 7.85 30.45
C ASP A 751 4.46 8.20 31.64
N GLU A 752 3.17 8.49 31.43
CA GLU A 752 2.18 8.69 32.50
C GLU A 752 2.02 7.43 33.37
N ILE A 753 1.84 6.26 32.75
CA ILE A 753 1.73 4.97 33.46
C ILE A 753 3.01 4.68 34.26
N TYR A 754 4.20 4.90 33.67
CA TYR A 754 5.47 4.76 34.38
C TYR A 754 5.53 5.72 35.58
N CYS A 755 5.21 7.00 35.40
CA CYS A 755 5.24 7.99 36.48
C CYS A 755 4.25 7.64 37.61
N GLN A 756 3.03 7.23 37.29
CA GLN A 756 2.02 6.85 38.28
C GLN A 756 2.41 5.59 39.05
N VAL A 757 2.91 4.55 38.37
CA VAL A 757 3.35 3.31 39.04
C VAL A 757 4.60 3.57 39.89
N ILE A 758 5.56 4.37 39.41
CA ILE A 758 6.73 4.76 40.18
C ILE A 758 6.31 5.55 41.44
N LYS A 759 5.38 6.50 41.31
CA LYS A 759 4.81 7.26 42.44
C LYS A 759 4.14 6.35 43.50
N GLN A 760 3.54 5.23 43.10
CA GLN A 760 2.99 4.24 44.03
C GLN A 760 4.06 3.34 44.69
N THR A 761 5.27 3.28 44.14
CA THR A 761 6.40 2.50 44.70
C THR A 761 7.37 3.29 45.56
N THR A 762 7.51 4.60 45.34
CA THR A 762 8.41 5.49 46.08
C THR A 762 7.81 5.91 47.42
N ASN A 763 8.53 5.71 48.53
CA ASN A 763 8.17 6.12 49.90
C ASN A 763 6.74 5.74 50.37
N ASN A 764 6.17 4.67 49.82
CA ASN A 764 4.83 4.20 50.17
C ASN A 764 4.83 3.41 51.49
N THR A 765 4.27 4.00 52.54
CA THR A 765 4.20 3.41 53.89
C THR A 765 3.32 2.16 53.98
N HIS A 766 2.41 1.95 53.02
CA HIS A 766 1.54 0.77 53.00
C HIS A 766 2.19 -0.38 52.22
N ARG A 767 2.93 -1.25 52.93
CA ARG A 767 3.72 -2.36 52.36
C ARG A 767 2.97 -3.22 51.32
N GLN A 768 1.68 -3.50 51.50
CA GLN A 768 0.91 -4.27 50.52
C GLN A 768 0.66 -3.50 49.21
N SER A 769 0.45 -2.18 49.28
CA SER A 769 0.25 -1.31 48.11
C SER A 769 1.55 -1.18 47.34
N CYS A 770 2.66 -0.86 48.02
CA CYS A 770 4.00 -0.80 47.43
C CYS A 770 4.37 -2.13 46.72
N THR A 771 4.09 -3.27 47.34
CA THR A 771 4.33 -4.60 46.74
C THR A 771 3.51 -4.83 45.46
N ARG A 772 2.25 -4.36 45.39
CA ARG A 772 1.44 -4.44 44.17
C ARG A 772 1.99 -3.49 43.09
N GLY A 773 2.39 -2.28 43.46
CA GLY A 773 3.05 -1.32 42.56
C GLY A 773 4.31 -1.88 41.91
N TRP A 774 5.21 -2.51 42.68
CA TRP A 774 6.42 -3.14 42.14
C TRP A 774 6.12 -4.32 41.21
N ARG A 775 5.09 -5.12 41.51
CA ARG A 775 4.64 -6.21 40.61
C ARG A 775 4.05 -5.68 39.30
N LEU A 776 3.33 -4.55 39.35
CA LEU A 776 2.82 -3.87 38.16
C LEU A 776 3.96 -3.20 37.35
N LEU A 777 4.96 -2.61 38.00
CA LEU A 777 6.13 -2.05 37.32
C LEU A 777 6.91 -3.14 36.56
N ASN A 778 7.02 -4.34 37.16
CA ASN A 778 7.63 -5.51 36.54
C ASN A 778 6.84 -6.01 35.31
N LEU A 779 5.51 -5.83 35.29
CA LEU A 779 4.68 -6.08 34.10
C LEU A 779 4.91 -4.98 33.05
N VAL A 780 4.72 -3.71 33.42
CA VAL A 780 4.86 -2.54 32.53
C VAL A 780 6.21 -2.55 31.79
N THR A 781 7.32 -2.77 32.51
CA THR A 781 8.67 -2.81 31.93
C THR A 781 8.90 -3.93 30.92
N GLY A 782 8.21 -5.07 31.04
CA GLY A 782 8.27 -6.17 30.07
C GLY A 782 7.30 -6.04 28.88
N PHE A 783 6.35 -5.11 28.95
CA PHE A 783 5.33 -4.92 27.92
C PHE A 783 5.62 -3.76 26.97
N PHE A 784 6.15 -2.65 27.46
CA PHE A 784 6.54 -1.51 26.64
C PHE A 784 7.64 -0.68 27.30
N PRO A 785 8.60 -0.14 26.51
CA PRO A 785 9.56 0.83 27.05
C PRO A 785 8.88 2.17 27.34
N CYS A 786 9.44 2.93 28.27
CA CYS A 786 9.16 4.37 28.41
C CYS A 786 9.84 5.16 27.27
N SER A 787 9.49 6.44 27.12
CA SER A 787 10.11 7.30 26.10
C SER A 787 11.61 7.49 26.31
N GLY A 788 12.33 7.87 25.25
CA GLY A 788 13.75 8.23 25.36
C GLY A 788 14.03 9.41 26.31
N THR A 789 13.01 10.25 26.60
CA THR A 789 13.11 11.34 27.57
C THR A 789 13.05 10.83 29.01
N LEU A 790 12.17 9.86 29.30
CA LEU A 790 11.97 9.31 30.64
C LEU A 790 12.95 8.16 30.98
N ASN A 791 13.42 7.43 29.97
CA ASN A 791 14.26 6.24 30.11
C ASN A 791 15.54 6.42 30.97
N PRO A 792 16.32 7.52 30.87
CA PRO A 792 17.50 7.72 31.71
C PRO A 792 17.15 7.73 33.21
N TYR A 793 16.07 8.40 33.57
CA TYR A 793 15.61 8.53 34.96
C TYR A 793 15.09 7.20 35.51
N VAL A 794 14.28 6.47 34.73
CA VAL A 794 13.75 5.16 35.13
C VAL A 794 14.86 4.10 35.24
N THR A 795 15.78 4.07 34.27
CA THR A 795 16.93 3.13 34.31
C THR A 795 17.83 3.39 35.51
N GLN A 796 18.12 4.66 35.82
CA GLN A 796 18.93 5.03 36.99
C GLN A 796 18.21 4.71 38.30
N LEU A 797 16.91 4.99 38.41
CA LEU A 797 16.10 4.63 39.59
C LEU A 797 16.14 3.12 39.86
N LEU A 798 15.85 2.31 38.83
CA LEU A 798 15.83 0.86 38.94
C LEU A 798 17.21 0.28 39.27
N GLN A 799 18.28 0.87 38.72
CA GLN A 799 19.66 0.49 39.02
C GLN A 799 20.07 0.83 40.45
N ASN A 800 19.78 2.03 40.94
CA ASN A 800 20.11 2.44 42.30
C ASN A 800 19.41 1.53 43.32
N ILE A 801 18.14 1.17 43.06
CA ILE A 801 17.36 0.28 43.93
C ILE A 801 17.81 -1.18 43.82
N SER A 802 18.26 -1.66 42.65
CA SER A 802 18.78 -3.03 42.53
C SER A 802 20.20 -3.22 43.08
N GLN A 803 20.94 -2.12 43.29
CA GLN A 803 22.29 -2.13 43.87
C GLN A 803 22.30 -1.95 45.40
N ASP A 804 21.20 -1.55 46.02
CA ASP A 804 21.05 -1.46 47.49
C ASP A 804 20.60 -2.82 48.08
N PRO A 805 21.46 -3.54 48.83
CA PRO A 805 21.11 -4.84 49.43
C PRO A 805 20.15 -4.73 50.61
N SER A 806 19.91 -3.52 51.14
CA SER A 806 19.00 -3.27 52.26
C SER A 806 17.58 -2.96 51.79
N HIS A 807 17.38 -2.65 50.50
CA HIS A 807 16.09 -2.23 49.98
C HIS A 807 15.10 -3.41 49.82
N PRO A 808 13.89 -3.35 50.39
CA PRO A 808 12.96 -4.50 50.45
C PRO A 808 12.40 -4.97 49.11
N TYR A 809 12.69 -4.27 48.01
CA TYR A 809 12.26 -4.58 46.65
C TYR A 809 13.41 -4.70 45.64
N GLN A 810 14.66 -4.86 46.12
CA GLN A 810 15.87 -4.98 45.28
C GLN A 810 15.69 -5.96 44.11
N GLU A 811 15.22 -7.18 44.36
CA GLU A 811 14.99 -8.21 43.34
C GLU A 811 13.97 -7.80 42.28
N LEU A 812 12.84 -7.21 42.70
CA LEU A 812 11.81 -6.74 41.76
C LEU A 812 12.33 -5.59 40.91
N SER A 813 13.15 -4.70 41.48
CA SER A 813 13.81 -3.63 40.73
C SER A 813 14.79 -4.17 39.69
N GLN A 814 15.55 -5.21 40.04
CA GLN A 814 16.44 -5.89 39.10
C GLN A 814 15.67 -6.52 37.93
N TYR A 815 14.56 -7.22 38.20
CA TYR A 815 13.71 -7.75 37.13
C TYR A 815 13.10 -6.66 36.25
N CYS A 816 12.61 -5.56 36.85
CA CYS A 816 12.12 -4.39 36.11
C CYS A 816 13.19 -3.83 35.17
N LYS A 817 14.44 -3.74 35.63
CA LYS A 817 15.58 -3.24 34.84
C LYS A 817 15.89 -4.14 33.65
N GLU A 818 15.98 -5.45 33.88
CA GLU A 818 16.22 -6.43 32.82
C GLU A 818 15.08 -6.44 31.79
N ASN A 819 13.84 -6.36 32.25
CA ASN A 819 12.67 -6.33 31.37
C ASN A 819 12.61 -5.04 30.54
N LEU A 820 12.91 -3.88 31.13
CA LEU A 820 13.00 -2.61 30.41
C LEU A 820 14.09 -2.67 29.32
N PHE A 821 15.25 -3.23 29.64
CA PHE A 821 16.34 -3.41 28.67
C PHE A 821 15.92 -4.32 27.50
N ARG A 822 15.30 -5.48 27.78
CA ARG A 822 14.71 -6.36 26.75
C ARG A 822 13.65 -5.63 25.91
N SER A 823 12.79 -4.82 26.54
CA SER A 823 11.75 -4.04 25.85
C SER A 823 12.32 -2.94 24.96
N LEU A 824 13.45 -2.34 25.33
CA LEU A 824 14.15 -1.34 24.52
C LEU A 824 14.83 -1.96 23.28
N ILE A 825 15.39 -3.17 23.39
CA ILE A 825 16.06 -3.85 22.27
C ILE A 825 15.06 -4.57 21.35
N HIS A 826 14.06 -5.25 21.93
CA HIS A 826 13.18 -6.16 21.18
C HIS A 826 11.73 -5.67 21.04
N GLY A 827 11.39 -4.49 21.56
CA GLY A 827 10.08 -3.84 21.40
C GLY A 827 8.98 -4.32 22.36
N GLY A 828 9.33 -5.07 23.41
CA GLY A 828 8.39 -5.53 24.46
C GLY A 828 7.47 -6.69 24.05
N ARG A 829 6.68 -7.19 25.01
CA ARG A 829 5.88 -8.42 24.81
C ARG A 829 4.62 -8.21 23.96
N ARG A 830 4.51 -9.00 22.87
CA ARG A 830 3.42 -8.90 21.87
C ARG A 830 2.03 -9.35 22.33
N HIS A 831 1.92 -10.17 23.38
CA HIS A 831 0.64 -10.66 23.92
C HIS A 831 0.62 -10.59 25.45
N VAL A 832 -0.50 -10.16 26.02
CA VAL A 832 -0.73 -10.03 27.48
C VAL A 832 -0.51 -11.40 28.14
N PRO A 833 -0.04 -11.50 29.40
CA PRO A 833 0.18 -12.81 30.02
C PRO A 833 -1.15 -13.54 30.17
N SER A 834 -1.16 -14.86 29.99
CA SER A 834 -2.37 -15.66 30.27
C SER A 834 -2.78 -15.50 31.75
N HIS A 835 -4.05 -15.69 32.10
CA HIS A 835 -4.54 -15.55 33.48
C HIS A 835 -3.66 -16.30 34.50
N VAL A 836 -3.30 -17.55 34.21
CA VAL A 836 -2.44 -18.39 35.06
C VAL A 836 -1.01 -17.83 35.19
N GLU A 837 -0.50 -17.20 34.14
CA GLU A 837 0.80 -16.53 34.17
C GLU A 837 0.72 -15.21 34.96
N MET A 838 -0.36 -14.44 34.78
CA MET A 838 -0.62 -13.22 35.54
C MET A 838 -0.78 -13.52 37.04
N GLU A 839 -1.54 -14.54 37.42
CA GLU A 839 -1.63 -15.01 38.81
C GLU A 839 -0.26 -15.41 39.37
N ALA A 840 0.59 -16.05 38.57
CA ALA A 840 1.95 -16.41 39.00
C ALA A 840 2.81 -15.17 39.24
N ILE A 841 2.81 -14.19 38.34
CA ILE A 841 3.54 -12.91 38.48
C ILE A 841 3.00 -12.12 39.68
N LEU A 842 1.67 -12.02 39.81
CA LEU A 842 1.00 -11.33 40.92
C LEU A 842 1.19 -12.05 42.27
N ALA A 843 1.44 -13.36 42.27
CA ALA A 843 1.88 -14.12 43.45
C ALA A 843 3.39 -14.00 43.75
N GLY A 844 4.16 -13.32 42.89
CA GLY A 844 5.61 -13.14 43.06
C GLY A 844 6.48 -14.28 42.53
N ARG A 845 5.94 -15.17 41.67
CA ARG A 845 6.72 -16.23 41.01
C ARG A 845 7.37 -15.66 39.75
N SER A 846 8.68 -15.47 39.76
CA SER A 846 9.44 -14.85 38.65
C SER A 846 9.82 -15.81 37.51
N SER A 847 9.62 -17.13 37.67
CA SER A 847 9.98 -18.13 36.68
C SER A 847 9.18 -19.43 36.82
N ARG A 848 9.07 -20.19 35.72
CA ARG A 848 8.48 -21.52 35.67
C ARG A 848 9.50 -22.49 35.06
N ARG A 849 9.69 -23.66 35.69
CA ARG A 849 10.42 -24.77 35.06
C ARG A 849 9.56 -25.37 33.96
N PHE A 850 10.15 -25.54 32.78
CA PHE A 850 9.47 -25.95 31.57
C PHE A 850 10.30 -27.02 30.85
N PRO A 851 9.76 -28.23 30.59
CA PRO A 851 10.50 -29.27 29.89
C PRO A 851 10.58 -28.95 28.39
N ILE A 852 11.82 -28.84 27.89
CA ILE A 852 12.15 -28.73 26.47
C ILE A 852 12.60 -30.11 26.00
N LYS A 853 11.87 -30.73 25.07
CA LYS A 853 12.22 -32.01 24.47
C LYS A 853 13.33 -31.84 23.44
N LEU A 854 14.42 -32.56 23.65
CA LEU A 854 15.49 -32.71 22.68
C LEU A 854 15.13 -33.78 21.64
N PRO A 855 15.68 -33.70 20.41
CA PRO A 855 15.63 -34.79 19.44
C PRO A 855 16.07 -36.11 20.08
N GLY A 856 15.20 -37.13 20.04
CA GLY A 856 15.38 -38.39 20.79
C GLY A 856 14.46 -38.56 22.00
N GLY A 857 13.67 -37.54 22.37
CA GLY A 857 12.59 -37.65 23.36
C GLY A 857 13.00 -37.45 24.82
N VAL A 858 14.20 -36.90 25.05
CA VAL A 858 14.68 -36.52 26.40
C VAL A 858 14.10 -35.16 26.79
N ASP A 859 13.45 -35.09 27.96
CA ASP A 859 12.98 -33.83 28.55
C ASP A 859 14.14 -33.09 29.25
N PHE A 860 14.48 -31.88 28.79
CA PHE A 860 15.45 -30.99 29.41
C PHE A 860 14.73 -29.87 30.21
N PRO A 861 14.88 -29.77 31.54
CA PRO A 861 14.11 -28.84 32.38
C PRO A 861 14.71 -27.42 32.42
N CYS A 862 14.31 -26.53 31.50
CA CYS A 862 14.77 -25.14 31.47
C CYS A 862 13.94 -24.20 32.38
N LYS A 863 14.52 -23.07 32.83
CA LYS A 863 13.89 -22.08 33.74
C LYS A 863 13.45 -20.82 32.97
N ILE A 864 12.25 -20.86 32.40
CA ILE A 864 11.70 -19.75 31.60
C ILE A 864 11.07 -18.69 32.52
N ARG A 865 11.42 -17.40 32.32
CA ARG A 865 10.79 -16.24 32.96
C ARG A 865 9.71 -15.66 32.05
N SER A 866 8.74 -14.92 32.60
CA SER A 866 7.64 -14.30 31.83
C SER A 866 8.06 -13.29 30.75
N PHE A 867 9.31 -12.86 30.75
CA PHE A 867 9.87 -11.98 29.72
C PHE A 867 11.18 -12.52 29.12
N SER A 868 11.49 -13.81 29.31
CA SER A 868 12.63 -14.46 28.64
C SER A 868 12.46 -14.43 27.12
N VAL A 869 13.51 -14.05 26.41
CA VAL A 869 13.59 -14.12 24.94
C VAL A 869 14.01 -15.55 24.54
N ALA A 870 13.48 -16.08 23.44
CA ALA A 870 13.80 -17.44 23.01
C ALA A 870 15.31 -17.67 22.78
N LEU A 871 16.05 -16.63 22.36
CA LEU A 871 17.50 -16.67 22.21
C LEU A 871 18.22 -16.91 23.56
N GLU A 872 17.85 -16.18 24.63
CA GLU A 872 18.42 -16.39 25.97
C GLU A 872 18.19 -17.84 26.46
N VAL A 873 17.03 -18.42 26.13
CA VAL A 873 16.68 -19.81 26.49
C VAL A 873 17.49 -20.83 25.68
N VAL A 874 17.80 -20.52 24.41
CA VAL A 874 18.73 -21.33 23.59
C VAL A 874 20.16 -21.22 24.10
N GLU A 875 20.63 -20.02 24.44
CA GLU A 875 21.98 -19.78 25.00
C GLU A 875 22.19 -20.47 26.35
N GLU A 876 21.23 -20.35 27.29
CA GLU A 876 21.25 -21.03 28.59
C GLU A 876 21.32 -22.55 28.41
N LEU A 877 20.49 -23.11 27.51
CA LEU A 877 20.50 -24.54 27.21
C LEU A 877 21.80 -25.01 26.54
N CYS A 878 22.27 -24.31 25.51
CA CYS A 878 23.51 -24.66 24.82
C CYS A 878 24.69 -24.67 25.79
N THR A 879 24.75 -23.68 26.69
CA THR A 879 25.74 -23.60 27.76
C THR A 879 25.66 -24.81 28.70
N GLU A 880 24.47 -25.21 29.15
CA GLU A 880 24.30 -26.42 29.99
C GLU A 880 24.58 -27.73 29.23
N MET A 881 24.42 -27.76 27.90
CA MET A 881 24.85 -28.87 27.05
C MET A 881 26.36 -28.85 26.70
N GLY A 882 27.12 -27.84 27.15
CA GLY A 882 28.56 -27.69 26.91
C GLY A 882 28.93 -27.06 25.56
N ILE A 883 27.95 -26.55 24.80
CA ILE A 883 28.13 -25.86 23.52
C ILE A 883 28.45 -24.39 23.81
N GLN A 884 29.67 -23.97 23.50
CA GLN A 884 30.19 -22.62 23.80
C GLN A 884 30.49 -21.78 22.55
N ASP A 885 30.47 -22.37 21.35
CA ASP A 885 30.70 -21.61 20.12
C ASP A 885 29.43 -20.88 19.65
N LEU A 886 29.55 -19.59 19.41
CA LEU A 886 28.44 -18.75 18.96
C LEU A 886 27.93 -19.14 17.57
N SER A 887 28.76 -19.76 16.71
CA SER A 887 28.29 -20.31 15.43
C SER A 887 27.27 -21.42 15.67
N GLU A 888 27.64 -22.39 16.51
CA GLU A 888 26.81 -23.56 16.85
C GLU A 888 25.54 -23.16 17.60
N VAL A 889 25.63 -22.23 18.56
CA VAL A 889 24.45 -21.72 19.31
C VAL A 889 23.40 -21.12 18.36
N ASN A 890 23.82 -20.38 17.33
CA ASN A 890 22.92 -19.79 16.32
C ASN A 890 22.24 -20.83 15.42
N GLU A 891 22.66 -22.11 15.45
CA GLU A 891 21.97 -23.18 14.73
C GLU A 891 20.74 -23.69 15.49
N PHE A 892 20.71 -23.60 16.82
CA PHE A 892 19.61 -24.13 17.63
C PHE A 892 18.37 -23.22 17.60
N SER A 893 17.19 -23.84 17.49
CA SER A 893 15.92 -23.14 17.61
C SER A 893 14.87 -23.92 18.41
N ILE A 894 14.04 -23.18 19.15
CA ILE A 894 12.97 -23.73 20.01
C ILE A 894 11.62 -23.59 19.30
N HIS A 895 10.89 -24.69 19.20
CA HIS A 895 9.56 -24.78 18.62
C HIS A 895 8.53 -25.17 19.67
N ALA A 896 7.44 -24.43 19.83
CA ALA A 896 6.31 -24.86 20.66
C ALA A 896 5.39 -25.77 19.85
N ASN A 897 5.07 -26.96 20.37
CA ASN A 897 4.09 -27.87 19.77
C ASN A 897 2.85 -27.98 20.66
N CYS A 898 1.66 -28.07 20.04
CA CYS A 898 0.38 -28.12 20.73
C CYS A 898 -0.38 -29.40 20.37
N ASP A 899 -0.26 -30.42 21.21
CA ASP A 899 -0.95 -31.71 21.03
C ASP A 899 -2.47 -31.51 20.90
N GLN A 900 -3.03 -31.90 19.76
CA GLN A 900 -4.48 -31.81 19.49
C GLN A 900 -5.28 -32.95 20.14
N GLY A 901 -4.64 -33.78 20.98
CA GLY A 901 -5.06 -35.16 21.25
C GLY A 901 -5.30 -35.57 22.71
N ARG A 902 -5.90 -34.74 23.58
CA ARG A 902 -6.74 -35.18 24.73
C ARG A 902 -7.37 -34.01 25.52
N ARG A 903 -8.67 -34.10 25.80
CA ARG A 903 -9.39 -33.21 26.73
C ARG A 903 -9.15 -33.63 28.19
N THR A 904 -7.97 -33.35 28.73
CA THR A 904 -7.69 -33.11 30.17
C THR A 904 -6.21 -32.77 30.32
N ASN A 905 -5.89 -31.68 31.04
CA ASN A 905 -4.54 -31.14 31.27
C ASN A 905 -3.69 -30.89 30.01
N ARG A 906 -3.76 -29.66 29.47
CA ARG A 906 -2.79 -29.16 28.48
C ARG A 906 -1.40 -29.14 29.11
N HIS A 907 -0.47 -29.91 28.57
CA HIS A 907 0.96 -29.76 28.81
C HIS A 907 1.61 -29.26 27.52
N HIS A 908 2.25 -28.10 27.59
CA HIS A 908 2.95 -27.51 26.47
C HIS A 908 4.32 -28.16 26.36
N ILE A 909 4.63 -28.64 25.16
CA ILE A 909 5.89 -29.29 24.85
C ILE A 909 6.65 -28.35 23.92
N ALA A 910 7.79 -27.85 24.40
CA ALA A 910 8.76 -27.17 23.55
C ALA A 910 9.71 -28.23 23.00
N ASN A 911 9.95 -28.26 21.69
CA ASN A 911 10.91 -29.13 21.04
C ASN A 911 12.09 -28.30 20.53
N ILE A 912 13.26 -28.90 20.39
CA ILE A 912 14.41 -28.27 19.70
C ILE A 912 14.71 -28.93 18.37
N GLY A 913 15.10 -28.10 17.40
CA GLY A 913 15.57 -28.52 16.08
C GLY A 913 16.90 -27.89 15.72
N PHE A 914 17.73 -28.67 15.02
CA PHE A 914 18.84 -28.17 14.21
C PHE A 914 18.30 -27.63 12.88
N PRO A 915 18.93 -26.65 12.23
CA PRO A 915 18.39 -25.92 11.09
C PRO A 915 18.90 -26.55 9.79
N ASP A 916 18.93 -27.88 9.71
CA ASP A 916 19.69 -28.55 8.66
C ASP A 916 18.99 -28.55 7.30
N ARG A 917 19.79 -28.45 6.25
CA ARG A 917 19.37 -28.14 4.89
C ARG A 917 18.76 -29.37 4.22
N LYS A 918 17.43 -29.33 4.03
CA LYS A 918 16.57 -29.99 3.00
C LYS A 918 15.41 -30.80 3.61
N ARG A 919 14.21 -30.62 3.01
CA ARG A 919 12.88 -31.22 3.29
C ARG A 919 12.20 -30.68 4.56
N ILE A 920 11.04 -30.00 4.56
CA ILE A 920 9.74 -30.05 3.83
C ILE A 920 8.61 -30.56 4.75
N HIS A 921 7.57 -29.73 4.92
CA HIS A 921 6.19 -29.97 5.39
C HIS A 921 5.91 -30.79 6.69
N MET A 922 5.19 -30.21 7.66
CA MET A 922 3.71 -30.30 7.75
C MET A 922 3.07 -29.70 9.03
N ILE A 923 1.92 -29.04 8.85
CA ILE A 923 0.69 -29.09 9.69
C ILE A 923 0.69 -28.44 11.11
N SER A 924 0.29 -27.16 11.11
CA SER A 924 -0.98 -26.66 11.69
C SER A 924 -1.10 -26.07 13.11
N HIS A 925 -2.03 -25.11 13.18
CA HIS A 925 -2.95 -24.78 14.28
C HIS A 925 -2.40 -24.65 15.71
N SER A 926 -2.35 -23.40 16.18
CA SER A 926 -2.85 -23.08 17.52
C SER A 926 -3.74 -21.82 17.49
N LYS A 927 -5.01 -22.00 17.83
CA LYS A 927 -5.81 -20.93 18.43
C LYS A 927 -5.24 -20.65 19.82
N SER A 928 -5.28 -19.37 20.21
CA SER A 928 -5.08 -18.85 21.58
C SER A 928 -3.79 -19.23 22.33
N PHE A 929 -2.91 -18.23 22.48
CA PHE A 929 -2.15 -17.96 23.71
C PHE A 929 -2.20 -16.47 24.06
#